data_AF-A0A1X6NYY6-F1
#
_entry.id   AF-A0A1X6NYY6-F1
#
_cell.length_a   1.000
_cell.length_b   1.000
_cell.length_c   1.000
_cell.angle_alpha   90.00
_cell.angle_beta   90.00
_cell.angle_gamma   90.00
#
_symmetry.space_group_name_H-M   'P 1'
#
loop_
_entity.id
_entity.type
_entity.pdbx_description
1 polymer ?
#
loop_
_entity_poly.entity_id
_entity_poly.type
_entity_poly.pdbx_seq_one_letter_code
_entity_poly.pdbx_strand_id
1 'polypeptide(L)'
;MPSLSGAFVPPTALASQAAAAWASGGARRVGARRAAAVPAAASRRHGHRFPPTPTPAAPSLPLSTSMATAAGGDGGAVPPPAPAPLGRVTLLDYGAGNVRSLENALTALGATVTWVQSPDDIASAERLIFPGVGSFGVAMDNLVARGYVPALKAYLGSGKPFLGICIGLQSLFEGSDESPDVAGLGVFPGRVRRFDFSAAAPDAAGGAGGSDGGGRGLSVPHMGWNTVALDRPSPLFAGGLAAQRFYFVHSFYVPLDAAGDGGALATTTHGHPFVAVLQRGSVMATQFHPEKSGAAGLALLRNFLTAADPAGAPPEAEAAAQRALAAAVRAGSGDGGGLAKRIVACLDVRENDEGDLVVTKGDQYDVREAPAANGDGGPGAVRNLGKPVELAARYYAAGADEVTFLNITSFRGAPLADAPLLAVLSATSTRVFVPLCIGGGIRDYTDDAGVAYSALDVAARYFRAGADKISLGSDAVYAAEAYYAAGRTGDGTSSIETISNVYGAQAVVVSIDPRRVWVASPDDTPHATLTPRDGAVGPAGETHCWYQCTVKGGREGRDLDVVQLAVAVTALGAGELLVNSMDADGQKSGYDLDLIAAVRAAVSVPVIASSGAGSPLHFGQVFDATDVEAALAAGIFHRGEVGIGEVKDWLATEGRVPVRAVGGVGGEGVPVGEVGV
;
A
#
# COMPACT_ATOMS: atom_id res chain seq x y z
N MET A 1 1.97 38.70 -31.11
CA MET A 1 3.24 39.22 -30.53
C MET A 1 2.89 40.01 -29.28
N PRO A 2 3.63 39.91 -28.15
CA PRO A 2 4.82 39.10 -27.89
C PRO A 2 4.52 37.81 -27.12
N SER A 3 5.40 36.83 -27.33
CA SER A 3 5.49 35.54 -26.64
C SER A 3 6.15 35.68 -25.27
N LEU A 4 5.53 35.13 -24.22
CA LEU A 4 6.20 34.88 -22.94
C LEU A 4 6.35 33.37 -22.76
N SER A 5 7.57 32.90 -22.98
CA SER A 5 8.05 31.57 -22.63
C SER A 5 8.14 31.46 -21.10
N GLY A 6 7.19 30.77 -20.49
CA GLY A 6 7.30 30.32 -19.10
C GLY A 6 8.10 29.02 -19.06
N ALA A 7 9.24 29.04 -18.37
CA ALA A 7 10.03 27.84 -18.10
C ALA A 7 9.26 26.89 -17.19
N PHE A 8 9.14 25.63 -17.61
CA PHE A 8 8.61 24.51 -16.86
C PHE A 8 9.53 24.20 -15.67
N VAL A 9 9.00 24.29 -14.45
CA VAL A 9 9.66 23.82 -13.22
C VAL A 9 9.01 22.47 -12.86
N PRO A 10 9.78 21.37 -12.72
CA PRO A 10 9.23 20.07 -12.37
C PRO A 10 8.65 20.08 -10.94
N PRO A 11 7.57 19.32 -10.66
CA PRO A 11 6.87 19.31 -9.37
C PRO A 11 7.71 18.92 -8.13
N THR A 12 8.87 18.30 -8.32
CA THR A 12 9.79 17.91 -7.24
C THR A 12 10.40 19.11 -6.51
N ALA A 13 10.48 20.28 -7.14
CA ALA A 13 11.05 21.48 -6.52
C ALA A 13 10.13 22.14 -5.47
N LEU A 14 8.82 21.88 -5.52
CA LEU A 14 7.84 22.45 -4.58
C LEU A 14 7.77 21.65 -3.26
N ALA A 15 7.95 20.33 -3.32
CA ALA A 15 8.00 19.48 -2.13
C ALA A 15 9.23 19.78 -1.25
N SER A 16 10.41 20.03 -1.86
CA SER A 16 11.62 20.34 -1.08
C SER A 16 11.61 21.76 -0.49
N GLN A 17 10.93 22.72 -1.13
CA GLN A 17 10.80 24.09 -0.60
C GLN A 17 9.84 24.17 0.59
N ALA A 18 8.79 23.35 0.63
CA ALA A 18 7.89 23.26 1.78
C ALA A 18 8.60 22.64 3.01
N ALA A 19 9.43 21.62 2.81
CA ALA A 19 10.24 21.02 3.89
C ALA A 19 11.29 22.00 4.47
N ALA A 20 11.92 22.81 3.61
CA ALA A 20 12.89 23.81 4.06
C ALA A 20 12.27 24.98 4.85
N ALA A 21 11.02 25.35 4.57
CA ALA A 21 10.32 26.41 5.30
C ALA A 21 9.94 25.98 6.73
N TRP A 22 9.61 24.69 6.93
CA TRP A 22 9.19 24.14 8.22
C TRP A 22 10.34 24.00 9.22
N ALA A 23 11.54 23.63 8.77
CA ALA A 23 12.74 23.52 9.61
C ALA A 23 13.20 24.86 10.24
N SER A 24 12.70 26.00 9.75
CA SER A 24 13.08 27.34 10.22
C SER A 24 12.09 27.97 11.21
N GLY A 25 10.94 27.34 11.46
CA GLY A 25 9.79 27.91 12.17
C GLY A 25 9.65 27.51 13.63
N GLY A 26 10.73 27.38 14.41
CA GLY A 26 10.65 26.87 15.77
C GLY A 26 11.77 27.31 16.72
N ALA A 27 11.89 28.61 17.03
CA ALA A 27 12.66 29.04 18.20
C ALA A 27 12.17 30.40 18.74
N ARG A 28 11.69 30.40 19.99
CA ARG A 28 11.36 31.62 20.74
C ARG A 28 12.65 32.30 21.24
N ARG A 29 12.59 33.63 21.25
CA ARG A 29 13.64 34.61 21.58
C ARG A 29 14.17 34.49 23.02
N VAL A 30 15.50 34.55 23.17
CA VAL A 30 16.19 35.23 24.30
C VAL A 30 17.55 35.79 23.82
N GLY A 31 17.80 37.08 24.09
CA GLY A 31 19.13 37.62 24.44
C GLY A 31 20.16 37.88 23.35
N ALA A 32 20.39 39.16 23.04
CA ALA A 32 21.34 39.67 22.04
C ALA A 32 22.83 39.58 22.41
N ARG A 33 23.71 39.51 21.39
CA ARG A 33 24.96 40.31 21.27
C ARG A 33 25.49 40.32 19.83
N ARG A 34 25.94 41.51 19.40
CA ARG A 34 26.43 41.89 18.05
C ARG A 34 27.83 41.37 17.73
N ALA A 35 28.08 41.06 16.46
CA ALA A 35 29.29 41.41 15.68
C ALA A 35 28.99 41.21 14.17
N ALA A 36 28.84 42.28 13.39
CA ALA A 36 29.82 42.85 12.47
C ALA A 36 29.82 42.17 11.07
N ALA A 37 29.45 42.96 10.06
CA ALA A 37 29.29 42.59 8.65
C ALA A 37 30.45 43.13 7.78
N VAL A 38 30.41 42.77 6.48
CA VAL A 38 30.99 43.42 5.26
C VAL A 38 32.13 42.60 4.59
N PRO A 39 32.21 42.47 3.23
CA PRO A 39 31.18 42.40 2.19
C PRO A 39 31.44 41.35 1.06
N ALA A 40 30.45 41.21 0.16
CA ALA A 40 30.49 40.45 -1.08
C ALA A 40 31.34 41.11 -2.19
N ALA A 41 31.98 40.29 -3.02
CA ALA A 41 32.62 40.67 -4.28
C ALA A 41 31.98 39.93 -5.46
N ALA A 42 31.69 40.70 -6.52
CA ALA A 42 31.07 40.26 -7.76
C ALA A 42 32.10 39.75 -8.78
N SER A 43 31.73 38.75 -9.60
CA SER A 43 32.43 38.51 -10.87
C SER A 43 31.47 38.08 -12.00
N ARG A 44 31.24 39.06 -12.89
CA ARG A 44 31.02 39.03 -14.35
C ARG A 44 30.63 37.71 -15.04
N ARG A 45 29.48 37.79 -15.72
CA ARG A 45 29.03 36.90 -16.81
C ARG A 45 29.85 37.14 -18.09
N HIS A 46 30.21 36.07 -18.79
CA HIS A 46 30.52 36.09 -20.23
C HIS A 46 29.58 35.11 -20.92
N GLY A 47 28.85 35.61 -21.91
CA GLY A 47 27.93 34.83 -22.73
C GLY A 47 28.63 34.31 -23.97
N HIS A 48 28.49 33.00 -24.21
CA HIS A 48 28.70 32.40 -25.52
C HIS A 48 27.42 31.68 -25.93
N ARG A 49 26.80 32.15 -27.02
CA ARG A 49 25.70 31.52 -27.73
C ARG A 49 26.27 30.42 -28.63
N PHE A 50 25.70 29.22 -28.57
CA PHE A 50 25.81 28.20 -29.62
C PHE A 50 24.41 27.91 -30.22
N PRO A 51 24.31 27.63 -31.53
CA PRO A 51 23.04 27.42 -32.23
C PRO A 51 22.45 26.03 -31.98
N PRO A 52 21.13 25.82 -32.19
CA PRO A 52 20.49 24.53 -31.99
C PRO A 52 20.77 23.58 -33.17
N THR A 53 21.18 22.36 -32.86
CA THR A 53 21.25 21.22 -33.79
C THR A 53 19.92 20.46 -33.85
N PRO A 54 19.48 20.00 -35.04
CA PRO A 54 18.18 19.34 -35.22
C PRO A 54 18.17 17.87 -34.77
N THR A 55 17.05 17.46 -34.18
CA THR A 55 16.69 16.09 -33.79
C THR A 55 16.45 15.20 -35.04
N PRO A 56 17.07 14.01 -35.18
CA PRO A 56 16.74 13.11 -36.27
C PRO A 56 15.50 12.27 -35.97
N ALA A 57 14.64 12.15 -36.99
CA ALA A 57 13.44 11.31 -37.01
C ALA A 57 13.80 9.82 -37.01
N ALA A 58 13.04 9.01 -36.28
CA ALA A 58 13.14 7.55 -36.28
C ALA A 58 12.63 6.97 -37.62
N PRO A 59 13.36 6.04 -38.27
CA PRO A 59 12.90 5.42 -39.50
C PRO A 59 11.93 4.26 -39.22
N SER A 60 10.76 4.35 -39.85
CA SER A 60 9.82 3.26 -40.07
C SER A 60 10.40 2.24 -41.05
N LEU A 61 10.54 0.98 -40.65
CA LEU A 61 10.88 -0.13 -41.55
C LEU A 61 9.65 -1.03 -41.78
N PRO A 62 9.35 -1.42 -43.03
CA PRO A 62 8.23 -2.30 -43.34
C PRO A 62 8.67 -3.76 -43.22
N LEU A 63 7.89 -4.57 -42.51
CA LEU A 63 8.02 -6.04 -42.57
C LEU A 63 6.95 -6.59 -43.50
N SER A 64 7.38 -6.98 -44.70
CA SER A 64 6.70 -7.91 -45.58
C SER A 64 7.70 -9.00 -45.91
N THR A 65 7.47 -10.25 -45.48
CA THR A 65 7.31 -11.38 -46.41
C THR A 65 6.74 -12.60 -45.68
N SER A 66 5.81 -13.24 -46.36
CA SER A 66 5.18 -14.53 -46.10
C SER A 66 6.17 -15.68 -45.93
N MET A 67 5.90 -16.60 -44.99
CA MET A 67 6.04 -18.04 -45.23
C MET A 67 4.90 -18.80 -44.56
N ALA A 68 4.14 -19.49 -45.40
CA ALA A 68 3.10 -20.44 -45.01
C ALA A 68 3.72 -21.79 -44.63
N THR A 69 3.25 -22.39 -43.54
CA THR A 69 3.01 -23.84 -43.41
C THR A 69 1.82 -24.06 -42.47
N ALA A 70 1.13 -25.17 -42.67
CA ALA A 70 -0.31 -25.31 -42.51
C ALA A 70 -0.76 -26.14 -41.30
N ALA A 71 -2.06 -25.94 -40.99
CA ALA A 71 -3.03 -26.88 -40.41
C ALA A 71 -3.09 -27.08 -38.88
N GLY A 72 -4.23 -26.64 -38.33
CA GLY A 72 -4.78 -27.01 -37.03
C GLY A 72 -5.97 -26.10 -36.72
N GLY A 73 -7.17 -26.51 -37.10
CA GLY A 73 -8.37 -25.68 -36.98
C GLY A 73 -8.87 -25.55 -35.54
N ASP A 74 -9.30 -24.35 -35.18
CA ASP A 74 -10.26 -24.14 -34.10
C ASP A 74 -11.18 -22.97 -34.43
N GLY A 75 -12.46 -23.12 -34.09
CA GLY A 75 -13.54 -22.21 -34.48
C GLY A 75 -13.31 -20.81 -33.91
N GLY A 76 -13.19 -19.83 -34.80
CA GLY A 76 -13.06 -18.42 -34.43
C GLY A 76 -14.26 -17.94 -33.63
N ALA A 77 -14.10 -17.87 -32.30
CA ALA A 77 -14.94 -17.03 -31.47
C ALA A 77 -14.70 -15.58 -31.90
N VAL A 78 -15.75 -14.93 -32.39
CA VAL A 78 -15.74 -13.48 -32.62
C VAL A 78 -15.48 -12.84 -31.25
N PRO A 79 -14.43 -12.00 -31.10
CA PRO A 79 -14.17 -11.34 -29.83
C PRO A 79 -15.41 -10.54 -29.43
N PRO A 80 -15.81 -10.57 -28.14
CA PRO A 80 -16.95 -9.79 -27.69
C PRO A 80 -16.73 -8.31 -28.05
N PRO A 81 -17.78 -7.60 -28.49
CA PRO A 81 -17.66 -6.18 -28.80
C PRO A 81 -17.10 -5.44 -27.59
N ALA A 82 -16.15 -4.53 -27.84
CA ALA A 82 -15.61 -3.66 -26.79
C ALA A 82 -16.79 -2.98 -26.06
N PRO A 83 -16.81 -2.94 -24.72
CA PRO A 83 -17.87 -2.27 -23.99
C PRO A 83 -17.95 -0.82 -24.49
N ALA A 84 -19.18 -0.30 -24.62
CA ALA A 84 -19.40 1.08 -25.03
C ALA A 84 -18.56 2.01 -24.12
N PRO A 85 -17.84 3.00 -24.68
CA PRO A 85 -16.94 3.84 -23.92
C PRO A 85 -17.71 4.49 -22.77
N LEU A 86 -17.23 4.27 -21.55
CA LEU A 86 -17.75 4.98 -20.39
C LEU A 86 -17.40 6.47 -20.57
N GLY A 87 -18.30 7.35 -20.12
CA GLY A 87 -18.18 8.79 -20.33
C GLY A 87 -16.87 9.40 -19.81
N ARG A 88 -16.68 10.70 -20.06
CA ARG A 88 -15.52 11.45 -19.56
C ARG A 88 -15.61 11.65 -18.05
N VAL A 89 -14.49 11.47 -17.35
CA VAL A 89 -14.37 11.74 -15.91
C VAL A 89 -13.18 12.66 -15.65
N THR A 90 -13.37 13.64 -14.77
CA THR A 90 -12.31 14.56 -14.36
C THR A 90 -11.67 14.05 -13.08
N LEU A 91 -10.34 14.01 -13.03
CA LEU A 91 -9.58 13.44 -11.92
C LEU A 91 -8.67 14.50 -11.30
N LEU A 92 -8.80 14.71 -9.99
CA LEU A 92 -7.99 15.68 -9.25
C LEU A 92 -6.71 15.02 -8.71
N ASP A 93 -5.54 15.49 -9.16
CA ASP A 93 -4.25 15.19 -8.52
C ASP A 93 -3.80 16.37 -7.66
N TYR A 94 -3.82 16.19 -6.35
CA TYR A 94 -3.34 17.19 -5.40
C TYR A 94 -1.81 17.11 -5.20
N GLY A 95 -1.14 16.08 -5.73
CA GLY A 95 0.33 16.01 -5.77
C GLY A 95 0.98 15.03 -4.79
N ALA A 96 0.21 14.22 -4.06
CA ALA A 96 0.75 13.12 -3.25
C ALA A 96 0.06 11.79 -3.57
N GLY A 97 0.79 10.69 -3.42
CA GLY A 97 0.22 9.34 -3.43
C GLY A 97 0.12 8.66 -4.79
N ASN A 98 -0.50 7.49 -4.81
CA ASN A 98 -0.69 6.65 -6.00
C ASN A 98 -2.01 6.96 -6.73
N VAL A 99 -2.07 8.08 -7.44
CA VAL A 99 -3.25 8.44 -8.25
C VAL A 99 -3.36 7.60 -9.54
N ARG A 100 -2.29 6.92 -9.94
CA ARG A 100 -2.24 6.11 -11.17
C ARG A 100 -3.09 4.86 -11.09
N SER A 101 -3.18 4.22 -9.93
CA SER A 101 -4.05 3.05 -9.77
C SER A 101 -5.50 3.35 -10.10
N LEU A 102 -5.98 4.54 -9.71
CA LEU A 102 -7.32 4.98 -10.03
C LEU A 102 -7.46 5.33 -11.52
N GLU A 103 -6.50 6.03 -12.12
CA GLU A 103 -6.48 6.27 -13.57
C GLU A 103 -6.57 4.95 -14.35
N ASN A 104 -5.72 3.98 -14.00
CA ASN A 104 -5.69 2.65 -14.61
C ASN A 104 -7.02 1.91 -14.42
N ALA A 105 -7.62 1.96 -13.24
CA ALA A 105 -8.94 1.36 -12.99
C ALA A 105 -10.03 1.99 -13.88
N LEU A 106 -10.04 3.31 -14.00
CA LEU A 106 -10.98 4.04 -14.86
C LEU A 106 -10.76 3.73 -16.34
N THR A 107 -9.50 3.67 -16.79
CA THR A 107 -9.14 3.28 -18.16
C THR A 107 -9.50 1.83 -18.46
N ALA A 108 -9.26 0.90 -17.54
CA ALA A 108 -9.64 -0.50 -17.68
C ALA A 108 -11.16 -0.70 -17.76
N LEU A 109 -11.94 0.20 -17.15
CA LEU A 109 -13.39 0.24 -17.29
C LEU A 109 -13.87 0.87 -18.62
N GLY A 110 -12.96 1.50 -19.37
CA GLY A 110 -13.24 2.16 -20.65
C GLY A 110 -13.60 3.65 -20.53
N ALA A 111 -13.33 4.29 -19.39
CA ALA A 111 -13.55 5.73 -19.20
C ALA A 111 -12.39 6.57 -19.75
N THR A 112 -12.72 7.76 -20.25
CA THR A 112 -11.71 8.77 -20.63
C THR A 112 -11.42 9.69 -19.45
N VAL A 113 -10.20 9.65 -18.93
CA VAL A 113 -9.76 10.50 -17.82
C VAL A 113 -9.26 11.85 -18.31
N THR A 114 -9.70 12.92 -17.68
CA THR A 114 -9.16 14.28 -17.85
C THR A 114 -8.59 14.75 -16.52
N TRP A 115 -7.31 15.12 -16.49
CA TRP A 115 -6.65 15.59 -15.27
C TRP A 115 -6.99 17.06 -15.01
N VAL A 116 -7.25 17.38 -13.74
CA VAL A 116 -7.32 18.78 -13.29
C VAL A 116 -5.92 19.39 -13.37
N GLN A 117 -5.78 20.46 -14.16
CA GLN A 117 -4.54 21.26 -14.25
C GLN A 117 -4.76 22.66 -13.68
N SER A 118 -6.01 23.13 -13.62
CA SER A 118 -6.42 24.45 -13.18
C SER A 118 -7.77 24.42 -12.44
N PRO A 119 -8.12 25.46 -11.68
CA PRO A 119 -9.45 25.59 -11.08
C PRO A 119 -10.61 25.52 -12.09
N ASP A 120 -10.39 25.93 -13.35
CA ASP A 120 -11.42 25.91 -14.40
C ASP A 120 -11.78 24.48 -14.84
N ASP A 121 -10.83 23.55 -14.76
CA ASP A 121 -11.09 22.13 -15.04
C ASP A 121 -12.05 21.53 -14.00
N ILE A 122 -11.94 21.97 -12.75
CA ILE A 122 -12.87 21.59 -11.66
C ILE A 122 -14.27 22.14 -11.96
N ALA A 123 -14.38 23.42 -12.32
CA ALA A 123 -15.67 24.06 -12.57
C ALA A 123 -16.40 23.44 -13.79
N SER A 124 -15.66 23.09 -14.83
CA SER A 124 -16.18 22.52 -16.08
C SER A 124 -16.44 21.02 -16.02
N ALA A 125 -15.92 20.30 -15.02
CA ALA A 125 -16.14 18.87 -14.86
C ALA A 125 -17.64 18.50 -14.88
N GLU A 126 -17.98 17.42 -15.58
CA GLU A 126 -19.32 16.82 -15.51
C GLU A 126 -19.41 15.81 -14.37
N ARG A 127 -18.34 15.04 -14.16
CA ARG A 127 -18.12 14.16 -13.02
C ARG A 127 -16.70 14.38 -12.52
N LEU A 128 -16.54 14.56 -11.22
CA LEU A 128 -15.24 14.79 -10.58
C LEU A 128 -14.94 13.68 -9.59
N ILE A 129 -13.74 13.10 -9.68
CA ILE A 129 -13.21 12.20 -8.66
C ILE A 129 -12.04 12.90 -7.98
N PHE A 130 -12.07 12.91 -6.65
CA PHE A 130 -10.97 13.35 -5.80
C PHE A 130 -10.40 12.16 -5.04
N PRO A 131 -9.33 11.52 -5.55
CA PRO A 131 -8.58 10.51 -4.80
C PRO A 131 -7.71 11.14 -3.72
N GLY A 132 -7.37 10.36 -2.70
CA GLY A 132 -6.13 10.63 -2.00
C GLY A 132 -5.68 9.56 -1.03
N VAL A 133 -4.36 9.44 -0.95
CA VAL A 133 -3.59 8.67 0.05
C VAL A 133 -2.56 9.61 0.65
N GLY A 134 -2.41 9.60 1.97
CA GLY A 134 -1.42 10.43 2.64
C GLY A 134 -1.99 11.21 3.80
N SER A 135 -1.24 12.22 4.24
CA SER A 135 -1.65 13.09 5.34
C SER A 135 -2.70 14.11 4.90
N PHE A 136 -3.73 14.30 5.73
CA PHE A 136 -4.75 15.34 5.59
C PHE A 136 -4.14 16.73 5.42
N GLY A 137 -3.16 17.09 6.27
CA GLY A 137 -2.53 18.41 6.24
C GLY A 137 -1.84 18.67 4.89
N VAL A 138 -1.01 17.72 4.46
CA VAL A 138 -0.32 17.79 3.15
C VAL A 138 -1.31 17.89 2.00
N ALA A 139 -2.44 17.17 2.05
CA ALA A 139 -3.46 17.25 1.02
C ALA A 139 -4.13 18.64 0.97
N MET A 140 -4.55 19.17 2.11
CA MET A 140 -5.20 20.48 2.18
C MET A 140 -4.25 21.62 1.81
N ASP A 141 -3.00 21.58 2.25
CA ASP A 141 -1.98 22.58 1.91
C ASP A 141 -1.75 22.63 0.39
N ASN A 142 -1.68 21.47 -0.26
CA ASN A 142 -1.55 21.40 -1.72
C ASN A 142 -2.78 21.93 -2.46
N LEU A 143 -3.99 21.63 -1.97
CA LEU A 143 -5.23 22.18 -2.55
C LEU A 143 -5.28 23.71 -2.43
N VAL A 144 -4.84 24.25 -1.29
CA VAL A 144 -4.75 25.69 -1.05
C VAL A 144 -3.70 26.32 -1.97
N ALA A 145 -2.49 25.76 -2.02
CA ALA A 145 -1.39 26.27 -2.84
C ALA A 145 -1.73 26.32 -4.34
N ARG A 146 -2.55 25.37 -4.82
CA ARG A 146 -3.02 25.31 -6.22
C ARG A 146 -4.28 26.15 -6.48
N GLY A 147 -4.87 26.77 -5.46
CA GLY A 147 -6.10 27.54 -5.59
C GLY A 147 -7.34 26.69 -5.90
N TYR A 148 -7.32 25.39 -5.59
CA TYR A 148 -8.42 24.47 -5.90
C TYR A 148 -9.57 24.55 -4.90
N VAL A 149 -9.32 25.00 -3.66
CA VAL A 149 -10.34 25.04 -2.59
C VAL A 149 -11.62 25.80 -2.98
N PRO A 150 -11.56 27.04 -3.53
CA PRO A 150 -12.79 27.75 -3.92
C PRO A 150 -13.56 27.03 -5.03
N ALA A 151 -12.86 26.52 -6.06
CA ALA A 151 -13.47 25.81 -7.17
C ALA A 151 -14.12 24.49 -6.72
N LEU A 152 -13.47 23.75 -5.80
CA LEU A 152 -14.03 22.54 -5.20
C LEU A 152 -15.30 22.83 -4.41
N LYS A 153 -15.29 23.85 -3.55
CA LYS A 153 -16.49 24.22 -2.78
C LYS A 153 -17.65 24.61 -3.71
N ALA A 154 -17.38 25.37 -4.77
CA ALA A 154 -18.39 25.71 -5.77
C ALA A 154 -18.91 24.47 -6.51
N TYR A 155 -18.03 23.55 -6.91
CA TYR A 155 -18.41 22.30 -7.57
C TYR A 155 -19.30 21.42 -6.68
N LEU A 156 -18.91 21.24 -5.41
CA LEU A 156 -19.66 20.44 -4.43
C LEU A 156 -21.05 21.01 -4.15
N GLY A 157 -21.25 22.33 -4.31
CA GLY A 157 -22.55 22.99 -4.21
C GLY A 157 -23.38 22.97 -5.51
N SER A 158 -22.81 22.53 -6.64
CA SER A 158 -23.47 22.64 -7.95
C SER A 158 -24.48 21.54 -8.26
N GLY A 159 -24.49 20.46 -7.47
CA GLY A 159 -25.32 19.27 -7.74
C GLY A 159 -24.72 18.30 -8.76
N LYS A 160 -23.54 18.58 -9.33
CA LYS A 160 -22.84 17.64 -10.21
C LYS A 160 -22.21 16.44 -9.44
N PRO A 161 -22.12 15.25 -10.03
CA PRO A 161 -21.56 14.07 -9.37
C PRO A 161 -20.10 14.23 -8.92
N PHE A 162 -19.87 14.02 -7.63
CA PHE A 162 -18.56 13.99 -7.00
C PHE A 162 -18.32 12.65 -6.30
N LEU A 163 -17.13 12.08 -6.46
CA LEU A 163 -16.65 10.94 -5.67
C LEU A 163 -15.34 11.29 -4.96
N GLY A 164 -15.38 11.40 -3.63
CA GLY A 164 -14.18 11.49 -2.79
C GLY A 164 -13.70 10.10 -2.37
N ILE A 165 -12.41 9.82 -2.43
CA ILE A 165 -11.85 8.52 -2.00
C ILE A 165 -10.81 8.76 -0.91
N CYS A 166 -10.99 8.11 0.24
CA CYS A 166 -10.13 8.18 1.42
C CYS A 166 -9.88 9.63 1.88
N ILE A 167 -8.75 10.25 1.51
CA ILE A 167 -8.51 11.68 1.81
C ILE A 167 -9.53 12.59 1.11
N GLY A 168 -10.04 12.18 -0.06
CA GLY A 168 -11.15 12.87 -0.72
C GLY A 168 -12.45 12.86 0.11
N LEU A 169 -12.67 11.84 0.95
CA LEU A 169 -13.76 11.82 1.92
C LEU A 169 -13.44 12.73 3.10
N GLN A 170 -12.26 12.56 3.70
CA GLN A 170 -11.86 13.25 4.93
C GLN A 170 -11.78 14.77 4.75
N SER A 171 -11.28 15.23 3.60
CA SER A 171 -11.20 16.65 3.25
C SER A 171 -12.56 17.36 3.20
N LEU A 172 -13.69 16.65 3.10
CA LEU A 172 -15.02 17.25 3.11
C LEU A 172 -15.42 17.83 4.48
N PHE A 173 -14.73 17.46 5.55
CA PHE A 173 -15.01 17.90 6.92
C PHE A 173 -14.27 19.21 7.27
N GLU A 174 -14.50 19.75 8.48
CA GLU A 174 -13.88 21.01 8.92
C GLU A 174 -12.40 20.85 9.27
N GLY A 175 -11.96 19.65 9.64
CA GLY A 175 -10.56 19.36 9.96
C GLY A 175 -10.34 17.89 10.35
N SER A 176 -9.10 17.56 10.71
CA SER A 176 -8.69 16.21 11.12
C SER A 176 -7.80 16.27 12.37
N ASP A 177 -7.92 15.26 13.26
CA ASP A 177 -6.96 15.04 14.35
C ASP A 177 -5.53 14.81 13.85
N GLU A 178 -5.35 14.38 12.60
CA GLU A 178 -4.03 14.20 11.99
C GLU A 178 -3.25 15.52 11.83
N SER A 179 -3.96 16.63 11.62
CA SER A 179 -3.37 17.94 11.41
C SER A 179 -4.28 18.99 12.05
N PRO A 180 -4.23 19.15 13.39
CA PRO A 180 -5.24 19.87 14.15
C PRO A 180 -5.45 21.33 13.71
N ASP A 181 -4.39 21.97 13.23
CA ASP A 181 -4.37 23.38 12.83
C ASP A 181 -4.75 23.59 11.35
N VAL A 182 -4.97 22.52 10.58
CA VAL A 182 -5.28 22.60 9.15
C VAL A 182 -6.79 22.46 8.93
N ALA A 183 -7.38 23.45 8.27
CA ALA A 183 -8.80 23.43 7.92
C ALA A 183 -9.08 22.57 6.69
N GLY A 184 -10.17 21.82 6.72
CA GLY A 184 -10.72 21.11 5.56
C GLY A 184 -11.63 21.98 4.69
N LEU A 185 -12.36 21.34 3.77
CA LEU A 185 -13.32 22.03 2.90
C LEU A 185 -14.55 22.51 3.68
N GLY A 186 -14.89 21.91 4.83
CA GLY A 186 -16.01 22.33 5.67
C GLY A 186 -17.37 22.20 4.97
N VAL A 187 -17.52 21.17 4.15
CA VAL A 187 -18.76 20.82 3.45
C VAL A 187 -19.69 20.09 4.42
N PHE A 188 -19.11 19.25 5.29
CA PHE A 188 -19.77 18.65 6.45
C PHE A 188 -19.18 19.23 7.73
N PRO A 189 -20.00 19.40 8.79
CA PRO A 189 -19.50 19.85 10.10
C PRO A 189 -18.68 18.76 10.77
N GLY A 190 -17.91 19.13 11.79
CA GLY A 190 -17.17 18.17 12.61
C GLY A 190 -15.80 17.80 12.04
N ARG A 191 -15.14 16.85 12.70
CA ARG A 191 -13.73 16.54 12.47
C ARG A 191 -13.51 15.05 12.31
N VAL A 192 -12.57 14.71 11.43
CA VAL A 192 -12.03 13.35 11.30
C VAL A 192 -11.21 13.04 12.56
N ARG A 193 -11.42 11.85 13.14
CA ARG A 193 -10.83 11.44 14.41
C ARG A 193 -9.82 10.31 14.22
N ARG A 194 -8.83 10.21 15.10
CA ARG A 194 -7.90 9.07 15.12
C ARG A 194 -8.55 7.88 15.81
N PHE A 195 -8.34 6.66 15.31
CA PHE A 195 -8.60 5.47 16.12
C PHE A 195 -7.69 5.43 17.34
N ASP A 196 -8.27 5.19 18.51
CA ASP A 196 -7.53 5.05 19.76
C ASP A 196 -8.08 3.85 20.54
N PHE A 197 -7.24 2.83 20.66
CA PHE A 197 -7.52 1.60 21.41
C PHE A 197 -6.55 1.41 22.58
N SER A 198 -5.80 2.45 22.96
CA SER A 198 -4.77 2.39 24.00
C SER A 198 -5.33 2.10 25.40
N ALA A 199 -6.59 2.47 25.66
CA ALA A 199 -7.28 2.16 26.91
C ALA A 199 -7.66 0.67 27.06
N ALA A 200 -7.42 -0.14 26.03
CA ALA A 200 -7.73 -1.56 25.99
C ALA A 200 -6.46 -2.43 25.89
N ALA A 201 -5.31 -1.99 26.39
CA ALA A 201 -4.14 -2.85 26.56
C ALA A 201 -4.01 -3.27 28.03
N PRO A 202 -3.80 -4.56 28.37
CA PRO A 202 -3.48 -4.93 29.74
C PRO A 202 -2.05 -4.46 30.00
N ASP A 203 -1.78 -4.05 31.24
CA ASP A 203 -0.42 -3.78 31.71
C ASP A 203 0.49 -4.94 31.30
N ALA A 204 1.66 -4.62 30.76
CA ALA A 204 2.67 -5.56 30.31
C ALA A 204 3.24 -6.36 31.51
N ALA A 205 2.46 -7.31 32.03
CA ALA A 205 2.85 -8.25 33.07
C ALA A 205 1.88 -9.46 33.06
N GLY A 206 2.19 -10.47 32.25
CA GLY A 206 1.91 -11.89 32.51
C GLY A 206 0.45 -12.37 32.55
N GLY A 207 0.08 -13.22 31.59
CA GLY A 207 -1.05 -14.14 31.73
C GLY A 207 -1.60 -14.69 30.42
N ALA A 208 -1.33 -15.96 30.12
CA ALA A 208 -1.95 -16.69 29.03
C ALA A 208 -3.38 -17.13 29.39
N GLY A 209 -4.29 -17.13 28.40
CA GLY A 209 -5.46 -18.01 28.38
C GLY A 209 -6.81 -17.33 28.15
N GLY A 210 -7.39 -17.55 26.98
CA GLY A 210 -8.81 -17.32 26.68
C GLY A 210 -9.06 -17.08 25.19
N SER A 211 -9.86 -17.94 24.56
CA SER A 211 -10.33 -17.91 23.15
C SER A 211 -11.26 -16.73 22.81
N ASP A 212 -11.35 -15.75 23.71
CA ASP A 212 -12.29 -14.64 23.66
C ASP A 212 -11.45 -13.35 23.71
N GLY A 213 -10.55 -13.18 22.73
CA GLY A 213 -9.85 -11.92 22.42
C GLY A 213 -9.42 -11.10 23.65
N GLY A 214 -8.70 -11.71 24.58
CA GLY A 214 -8.33 -11.13 25.87
C GLY A 214 -7.63 -9.77 25.73
N GLY A 215 -8.41 -8.71 25.95
CA GLY A 215 -8.00 -7.44 26.52
C GLY A 215 -6.91 -6.62 25.83
N ARG A 216 -6.59 -6.83 24.53
CA ARG A 216 -5.65 -5.99 23.75
C ARG A 216 -6.37 -5.09 22.74
N GLY A 217 -5.89 -3.86 22.55
CA GLY A 217 -6.42 -2.92 21.57
C GLY A 217 -6.25 -3.40 20.13
N LEU A 218 -7.18 -3.03 19.26
CA LEU A 218 -7.10 -3.32 17.82
C LEU A 218 -5.95 -2.56 17.16
N SER A 219 -5.46 -3.08 16.04
CA SER A 219 -4.35 -2.47 15.31
C SER A 219 -4.76 -1.16 14.63
N VAL A 220 -3.87 -0.17 14.64
CA VAL A 220 -3.99 1.11 13.93
C VAL A 220 -2.69 1.34 13.16
N PRO A 221 -2.73 1.56 11.83
CA PRO A 221 -3.90 1.79 10.97
C PRO A 221 -4.85 0.59 10.83
N HIS A 222 -6.14 0.89 10.62
CA HIS A 222 -7.12 -0.08 10.12
C HIS A 222 -6.75 -0.42 8.67
N MET A 223 -6.13 -1.59 8.48
CA MET A 223 -5.55 -2.01 7.20
C MET A 223 -6.02 -3.41 6.79
N GLY A 224 -6.84 -3.48 5.73
CA GLY A 224 -7.30 -4.74 5.15
C GLY A 224 -8.72 -4.66 4.58
N TRP A 225 -9.35 -5.83 4.45
CA TRP A 225 -10.61 -5.98 3.73
C TRP A 225 -11.79 -6.09 4.69
N ASN A 226 -12.61 -5.04 4.77
CA ASN A 226 -13.77 -4.99 5.67
C ASN A 226 -15.09 -4.99 4.88
N THR A 227 -16.16 -5.45 5.51
CA THR A 227 -17.52 -5.37 4.96
C THR A 227 -18.11 -3.98 5.19
N VAL A 228 -19.16 -3.65 4.45
CA VAL A 228 -19.92 -2.41 4.64
C VAL A 228 -21.40 -2.73 4.75
N ALA A 229 -22.07 -2.15 5.73
CA ALA A 229 -23.51 -2.27 5.90
C ALA A 229 -24.19 -1.02 5.35
N LEU A 230 -25.06 -1.18 4.35
CA LEU A 230 -25.84 -0.07 3.79
C LEU A 230 -26.94 0.36 4.76
N ASP A 231 -26.95 1.64 5.10
CA ASP A 231 -28.04 2.27 5.86
C ASP A 231 -29.27 2.51 4.99
N ARG A 232 -29.04 2.72 3.70
CA ARG A 232 -30.10 2.80 2.69
C ARG A 232 -29.63 2.28 1.33
N PRO A 233 -30.55 1.80 0.46
CA PRO A 233 -30.22 1.39 -0.89
C PRO A 233 -29.58 2.52 -1.72
N SER A 234 -28.68 2.14 -2.63
CA SER A 234 -28.01 3.08 -3.53
C SER A 234 -27.65 2.43 -4.88
N PRO A 235 -27.79 3.18 -6.00
CA PRO A 235 -27.27 2.76 -7.30
C PRO A 235 -25.76 2.48 -7.28
N LEU A 236 -25.01 3.12 -6.40
CA LEU A 236 -23.57 2.91 -6.26
C LEU A 236 -23.22 1.46 -5.87
N PHE A 237 -24.13 0.78 -5.17
CA PHE A 237 -23.98 -0.59 -4.68
C PHE A 237 -24.77 -1.64 -5.49
N ALA A 238 -25.21 -1.27 -6.70
CA ALA A 238 -25.89 -2.19 -7.59
C ALA A 238 -25.02 -3.42 -7.94
N GLY A 239 -25.66 -4.57 -8.17
CA GLY A 239 -24.96 -5.80 -8.58
C GLY A 239 -24.43 -6.62 -7.40
N GLY A 240 -25.14 -6.59 -6.26
CA GLY A 240 -24.78 -7.42 -5.10
C GLY A 240 -23.53 -6.97 -4.34
N LEU A 241 -23.10 -5.70 -4.51
CA LEU A 241 -21.90 -5.18 -3.86
C LEU A 241 -22.00 -5.06 -2.33
N ALA A 242 -23.22 -5.03 -1.78
CA ALA A 242 -23.43 -4.97 -0.34
C ALA A 242 -22.92 -6.21 0.43
N ALA A 243 -22.57 -7.31 -0.26
CA ALA A 243 -22.02 -8.53 0.33
C ALA A 243 -20.49 -8.55 0.29
N GLN A 244 -19.90 -7.61 -0.45
CA GLN A 244 -18.49 -7.65 -0.79
C GLN A 244 -17.66 -6.95 0.28
N ARG A 245 -16.37 -7.27 0.28
CA ARG A 245 -15.37 -6.60 1.12
C ARG A 245 -14.63 -5.56 0.30
N PHE A 246 -14.32 -4.44 0.92
CA PHE A 246 -13.55 -3.34 0.34
C PHE A 246 -12.26 -3.12 1.13
N TYR A 247 -11.23 -2.61 0.46
CA TYR A 247 -9.91 -2.40 1.05
C TYR A 247 -9.82 -1.03 1.75
N PHE A 248 -9.64 -1.07 3.08
CA PHE A 248 -9.41 0.08 3.95
C PHE A 248 -7.94 0.15 4.35
N VAL A 249 -7.41 1.38 4.44
CA VAL A 249 -6.01 1.64 4.82
C VAL A 249 -5.88 3.03 5.44
N HIS A 250 -6.26 3.17 6.72
CA HIS A 250 -6.33 4.48 7.38
C HIS A 250 -6.17 4.42 8.90
N SER A 251 -5.56 5.46 9.49
CA SER A 251 -5.51 5.65 10.96
C SER A 251 -6.63 6.55 11.48
N PHE A 252 -7.25 7.33 10.59
CA PHE A 252 -8.24 8.35 10.91
C PHE A 252 -9.57 8.01 10.25
N TYR A 253 -10.68 8.26 10.92
CA TYR A 253 -12.02 7.89 10.49
C TYR A 253 -13.00 9.04 10.71
N VAL A 254 -14.14 8.99 10.02
CA VAL A 254 -15.25 9.92 10.26
C VAL A 254 -16.25 9.30 11.24
N PRO A 255 -16.45 9.91 12.41
CA PRO A 255 -17.50 9.49 13.34
C PRO A 255 -18.90 9.60 12.73
N LEU A 256 -19.84 8.75 13.18
CA LEU A 256 -21.20 8.73 12.64
C LEU A 256 -21.95 10.05 12.88
N ASP A 257 -21.75 10.68 14.03
CA ASP A 257 -22.38 11.95 14.39
C ASP A 257 -21.88 13.12 13.52
N ALA A 258 -20.63 13.07 13.05
CA ALA A 258 -20.08 14.07 12.14
C ALA A 258 -20.75 14.06 10.75
N ALA A 259 -21.28 12.92 10.30
CA ALA A 259 -21.93 12.83 8.99
C ALA A 259 -23.27 13.61 8.92
N GLY A 260 -23.87 13.93 10.07
CA GLY A 260 -25.21 14.46 10.17
C GLY A 260 -26.30 13.45 9.78
N ASP A 261 -27.55 13.78 10.08
CA ASP A 261 -28.68 12.89 9.83
C ASP A 261 -28.78 12.49 8.36
N GLY A 262 -28.68 11.18 8.09
CA GLY A 262 -28.78 10.61 6.75
C GLY A 262 -27.56 10.83 5.84
N GLY A 263 -26.47 11.43 6.35
CA GLY A 263 -25.23 11.63 5.60
C GLY A 263 -24.40 10.36 5.43
N ALA A 264 -24.45 9.43 6.38
CA ALA A 264 -23.85 8.11 6.24
C ALA A 264 -24.71 7.24 5.31
N LEU A 265 -24.15 6.81 4.18
CA LEU A 265 -24.79 5.86 3.28
C LEU A 265 -24.50 4.41 3.70
N ALA A 266 -23.25 4.16 4.11
CA ALA A 266 -22.81 2.86 4.57
C ALA A 266 -21.90 3.02 5.78
N THR A 267 -22.03 2.09 6.72
CA THR A 267 -21.24 2.03 7.94
C THR A 267 -20.42 0.75 7.98
N THR A 268 -19.30 0.79 8.70
CA THR A 268 -18.52 -0.39 9.04
C THR A 268 -17.97 -0.24 10.46
N THR A 269 -17.33 -1.28 10.98
CA THR A 269 -16.83 -1.32 12.35
C THR A 269 -15.36 -1.71 12.38
N HIS A 270 -14.60 -0.98 13.19
CA HIS A 270 -13.26 -1.36 13.67
C HIS A 270 -13.17 -0.91 15.12
N GLY A 271 -13.49 -1.81 16.04
CA GLY A 271 -13.67 -1.52 17.48
C GLY A 271 -14.99 -0.78 17.76
N HIS A 272 -15.28 0.28 17.01
CA HIS A 272 -16.54 1.00 17.03
C HIS A 272 -17.01 1.35 15.59
N PRO A 273 -18.32 1.64 15.40
CA PRO A 273 -18.84 2.04 14.10
C PRO A 273 -18.25 3.36 13.58
N PHE A 274 -18.07 3.44 12.26
CA PHE A 274 -17.68 4.67 11.56
C PHE A 274 -18.25 4.72 10.13
N VAL A 275 -18.17 5.90 9.51
CA VAL A 275 -18.66 6.12 8.14
C VAL A 275 -17.73 5.43 7.13
N ALA A 276 -18.24 4.41 6.45
CA ALA A 276 -17.54 3.76 5.34
C ALA A 276 -17.81 4.47 4.02
N VAL A 277 -19.06 4.93 3.83
CA VAL A 277 -19.50 5.69 2.66
C VAL A 277 -20.38 6.85 3.10
N LEU A 278 -20.02 8.05 2.65
CA LEU A 278 -20.75 9.29 2.86
C LEU A 278 -21.57 9.63 1.60
N GLN A 279 -22.79 10.13 1.75
CA GLN A 279 -23.58 10.66 0.66
C GLN A 279 -24.46 11.83 1.09
N ARG A 280 -24.35 12.97 0.40
CA ARG A 280 -25.32 14.08 0.48
C ARG A 280 -25.60 14.63 -0.91
N GLY A 281 -26.81 14.38 -1.41
CA GLY A 281 -27.11 14.61 -2.82
C GLY A 281 -26.13 13.86 -3.71
N SER A 282 -25.53 14.54 -4.68
CA SER A 282 -24.54 14.02 -5.61
C SER A 282 -23.10 14.01 -5.11
N VAL A 283 -22.86 14.47 -3.88
CA VAL A 283 -21.57 14.31 -3.20
C VAL A 283 -21.55 12.94 -2.54
N MET A 284 -20.75 12.03 -3.09
CA MET A 284 -20.48 10.70 -2.53
C MET A 284 -19.01 10.62 -2.14
N ALA A 285 -18.69 9.83 -1.12
CA ALA A 285 -17.31 9.55 -0.80
C ALA A 285 -17.15 8.19 -0.12
N THR A 286 -16.05 7.49 -0.38
CA THR A 286 -15.71 6.21 0.26
C THR A 286 -14.46 6.37 1.13
N GLN A 287 -14.46 5.78 2.32
CA GLN A 287 -13.26 5.70 3.16
C GLN A 287 -12.29 4.61 2.64
N PHE A 288 -12.84 3.55 2.05
CA PHE A 288 -12.07 2.52 1.36
C PHE A 288 -11.64 2.97 -0.04
N HIS A 289 -10.69 2.25 -0.63
CA HIS A 289 -10.14 2.47 -1.96
C HIS A 289 -10.78 1.53 -2.99
N PRO A 290 -11.78 1.96 -3.78
CA PRO A 290 -12.40 1.10 -4.78
C PRO A 290 -11.39 0.62 -5.85
N GLU A 291 -10.43 1.45 -6.24
CA GLU A 291 -9.35 1.07 -7.15
C GLU A 291 -8.39 0.00 -6.60
N LYS A 292 -8.46 -0.28 -5.29
CA LYS A 292 -7.72 -1.35 -4.60
C LYS A 292 -8.61 -2.44 -4.04
N SER A 293 -9.91 -2.41 -4.36
CA SER A 293 -10.91 -3.35 -3.87
C SER A 293 -11.24 -4.45 -4.89
N GLY A 294 -10.35 -4.72 -5.85
CA GLY A 294 -10.54 -5.74 -6.88
C GLY A 294 -11.83 -5.55 -7.69
N ALA A 295 -12.47 -6.64 -8.07
CA ALA A 295 -13.69 -6.63 -8.88
C ALA A 295 -14.85 -5.81 -8.25
N ALA A 296 -15.04 -5.92 -6.93
CA ALA A 296 -16.09 -5.19 -6.22
C ALA A 296 -15.88 -3.66 -6.30
N GLY A 297 -14.64 -3.22 -6.17
CA GLY A 297 -14.29 -1.81 -6.31
C GLY A 297 -14.40 -1.29 -7.75
N LEU A 298 -13.98 -2.07 -8.73
CA LEU A 298 -14.18 -1.75 -10.16
C LEU A 298 -15.67 -1.63 -10.52
N ALA A 299 -16.51 -2.51 -9.99
CA ALA A 299 -17.95 -2.43 -10.15
C ALA A 299 -18.54 -1.18 -9.51
N LEU A 300 -18.07 -0.77 -8.32
CA LEU A 300 -18.49 0.48 -7.68
C LEU A 300 -18.11 1.71 -8.52
N LEU A 301 -16.88 1.76 -9.06
CA LEU A 301 -16.46 2.83 -9.97
C LEU A 301 -17.30 2.85 -11.25
N ARG A 302 -17.59 1.68 -11.83
CA ARG A 302 -18.50 1.56 -12.98
C ARG A 302 -19.87 2.15 -12.65
N ASN A 303 -20.46 1.79 -11.51
CA ASN A 303 -21.76 2.30 -11.08
C ASN A 303 -21.77 3.83 -10.95
N PHE A 304 -20.70 4.42 -10.40
CA PHE A 304 -20.55 5.89 -10.34
C PHE A 304 -20.50 6.53 -11.75
N LEU A 305 -19.81 5.89 -12.69
CA LEU A 305 -19.65 6.40 -14.06
C LEU A 305 -20.91 6.26 -14.91
N THR A 306 -21.70 5.20 -14.71
CA THR A 306 -22.86 4.87 -15.57
C THR A 306 -24.19 5.32 -15.00
N ALA A 307 -24.32 5.50 -13.69
CA ALA A 307 -25.58 5.92 -13.10
C ALA A 307 -26.00 7.30 -13.63
N ALA A 308 -27.25 7.36 -14.12
CA ALA A 308 -27.86 8.62 -14.56
C ALA A 308 -28.06 9.57 -13.38
N ASP A 309 -28.49 9.02 -12.24
CA ASP A 309 -28.54 9.69 -10.95
C ASP A 309 -27.88 8.79 -9.89
N PRO A 310 -26.57 8.95 -9.63
CA PRO A 310 -25.86 8.19 -8.60
C PRO A 310 -26.41 8.43 -7.18
N ALA A 311 -27.12 9.55 -6.97
CA ALA A 311 -27.66 9.94 -5.68
C ALA A 311 -29.07 9.39 -5.41
N GLY A 312 -29.75 8.91 -6.47
CA GLY A 312 -31.13 8.46 -6.44
C GLY A 312 -31.33 7.11 -5.76
N ALA A 313 -32.51 6.53 -5.95
CA ALA A 313 -32.84 5.19 -5.49
C ALA A 313 -32.63 4.16 -6.62
N PRO A 314 -32.08 2.97 -6.34
CA PRO A 314 -32.05 1.89 -7.31
C PRO A 314 -33.47 1.31 -7.52
N PRO A 315 -33.70 0.49 -8.57
CA PRO A 315 -34.96 -0.24 -8.74
C PRO A 315 -35.34 -1.04 -7.49
N GLU A 316 -36.63 -1.16 -7.19
CA GLU A 316 -37.11 -1.71 -5.91
C GLU A 316 -36.64 -3.15 -5.63
N ALA A 317 -36.54 -3.98 -6.67
CA ALA A 317 -36.01 -5.34 -6.53
C ALA A 317 -34.54 -5.34 -6.03
N GLU A 318 -33.71 -4.46 -6.58
CA GLU A 318 -32.32 -4.26 -6.15
C GLU A 318 -32.28 -3.66 -4.74
N ALA A 319 -33.14 -2.67 -4.47
CA ALA A 319 -33.25 -2.05 -3.16
C ALA A 319 -33.61 -3.06 -2.05
N ALA A 320 -34.54 -3.98 -2.33
CA ALA A 320 -34.92 -5.04 -1.41
C ALA A 320 -33.77 -6.03 -1.16
N ALA A 321 -33.04 -6.43 -2.22
CA ALA A 321 -31.86 -7.29 -2.09
C ALA A 321 -30.77 -6.62 -1.24
N GLN A 322 -30.48 -5.33 -1.49
CA GLN A 322 -29.52 -4.56 -0.72
C GLN A 322 -29.91 -4.46 0.77
N ARG A 323 -31.19 -4.26 1.09
CA ARG A 323 -31.67 -4.24 2.48
C ARG A 323 -31.51 -5.59 3.18
N ALA A 324 -31.85 -6.69 2.51
CA ALA A 324 -31.68 -8.03 3.07
C ALA A 324 -30.21 -8.34 3.38
N LEU A 325 -29.32 -7.95 2.46
CA LEU A 325 -27.89 -8.15 2.60
C LEU A 325 -27.26 -7.26 3.68
N ALA A 326 -27.67 -5.99 3.75
CA ALA A 326 -27.26 -5.10 4.83
C ALA A 326 -27.71 -5.63 6.21
N ALA A 327 -28.91 -6.22 6.29
CA ALA A 327 -29.38 -6.87 7.52
C ALA A 327 -28.51 -8.09 7.88
N ALA A 328 -28.12 -8.91 6.90
CA ALA A 328 -27.23 -10.05 7.10
C ALA A 328 -25.84 -9.62 7.60
N VAL A 329 -25.24 -8.60 6.99
CA VAL A 329 -23.96 -8.02 7.41
C VAL A 329 -24.04 -7.49 8.85
N ARG A 330 -25.11 -6.77 9.21
CA ARG A 330 -25.33 -6.28 10.59
C ARG A 330 -25.58 -7.40 11.60
N ALA A 331 -26.26 -8.47 11.18
CA ALA A 331 -26.50 -9.64 12.03
C ALA A 331 -25.24 -10.51 12.22
N GLY A 332 -24.12 -10.16 11.58
CA GLY A 332 -22.87 -10.90 11.69
C GLY A 332 -22.96 -12.30 11.10
N SER A 333 -23.78 -12.49 10.05
CA SER A 333 -24.05 -13.82 9.48
C SER A 333 -22.80 -14.45 8.87
N GLY A 334 -22.02 -15.16 9.69
CA GLY A 334 -21.05 -16.18 9.31
C GLY A 334 -19.58 -15.90 9.64
N ASP A 335 -19.12 -14.64 9.55
CA ASP A 335 -17.70 -14.28 9.64
C ASP A 335 -17.35 -13.27 10.74
N GLY A 336 -18.31 -12.95 11.62
CA GLY A 336 -18.11 -12.10 12.79
C GLY A 336 -18.05 -10.59 12.54
N GLY A 337 -18.08 -10.12 11.28
CA GLY A 337 -17.84 -8.71 10.96
C GLY A 337 -16.39 -8.27 11.25
N GLY A 338 -15.94 -7.18 10.62
CA GLY A 338 -14.55 -6.69 10.77
C GLY A 338 -13.60 -7.18 9.68
N LEU A 339 -12.29 -6.99 9.91
CA LEU A 339 -11.25 -7.26 8.91
C LEU A 339 -11.12 -8.75 8.59
N ALA A 340 -11.11 -9.09 7.31
CA ALA A 340 -10.65 -10.39 6.85
C ALA A 340 -9.14 -10.54 7.05
N LYS A 341 -8.69 -11.75 7.41
CA LYS A 341 -7.27 -12.09 7.40
C LYS A 341 -6.74 -12.05 5.97
N ARG A 342 -5.63 -11.34 5.77
CA ARG A 342 -5.05 -11.12 4.44
C ARG A 342 -4.06 -12.21 4.05
N ILE A 343 -4.18 -12.66 2.81
CA ILE A 343 -3.19 -13.53 2.16
C ILE A 343 -2.34 -12.67 1.21
N VAL A 344 -1.09 -12.47 1.60
CA VAL A 344 -0.13 -11.66 0.84
C VAL A 344 0.72 -12.58 -0.03
N ALA A 345 0.76 -12.30 -1.33
CA ALA A 345 1.64 -13.01 -2.25
C ALA A 345 2.91 -12.19 -2.48
N CYS A 346 4.08 -12.82 -2.38
CA CYS A 346 5.36 -12.14 -2.52
C CYS A 346 6.18 -12.69 -3.68
N LEU A 347 6.87 -11.81 -4.40
CA LEU A 347 7.81 -12.19 -5.44
C LEU A 347 9.14 -11.44 -5.31
N ASP A 348 10.21 -12.20 -5.47
CA ASP A 348 11.59 -11.73 -5.52
C ASP A 348 11.96 -11.33 -6.95
N VAL A 349 12.27 -10.05 -7.18
CA VAL A 349 12.66 -9.53 -8.50
C VAL A 349 14.17 -9.37 -8.59
N ARG A 350 14.79 -10.06 -9.56
CA ARG A 350 16.22 -9.98 -9.89
C ARG A 350 16.44 -9.62 -11.35
N GLU A 351 17.65 -9.16 -11.64
CA GLU A 351 18.19 -9.06 -12.99
C GLU A 351 18.91 -10.39 -13.29
N ASN A 352 18.61 -11.02 -14.42
CA ASN A 352 19.32 -12.20 -14.89
C ASN A 352 20.64 -11.82 -15.58
N ASP A 353 21.40 -12.82 -16.05
CA ASP A 353 22.69 -12.56 -16.72
C ASP A 353 22.56 -11.82 -18.06
N GLU A 354 21.34 -11.70 -18.62
CA GLU A 354 21.03 -10.97 -19.87
C GLU A 354 20.52 -9.54 -19.61
N GLY A 355 20.36 -9.13 -18.35
CA GLY A 355 19.82 -7.82 -17.98
C GLY A 355 18.29 -7.77 -17.84
N ASP A 356 17.60 -8.90 -18.05
CA ASP A 356 16.15 -8.99 -17.92
C ASP A 356 15.71 -9.14 -16.47
N LEU A 357 14.58 -8.53 -16.13
CA LEU A 357 13.95 -8.71 -14.83
C LEU A 357 13.18 -10.03 -14.76
N VAL A 358 13.56 -10.88 -13.83
CA VAL A 358 13.02 -12.22 -13.61
C VAL A 358 12.60 -12.42 -12.16
N VAL A 359 11.67 -13.35 -11.96
CA VAL A 359 11.30 -13.83 -10.62
C VAL A 359 12.19 -15.00 -10.24
N THR A 360 12.75 -15.01 -9.02
CA THR A 360 13.66 -16.08 -8.56
C THR A 360 13.16 -16.84 -7.34
N LYS A 361 13.90 -17.87 -6.92
CA LYS A 361 13.62 -18.68 -5.72
C LYS A 361 13.96 -17.89 -4.46
N GLY A 362 13.00 -17.80 -3.53
CA GLY A 362 13.16 -17.18 -2.21
C GLY A 362 13.65 -18.11 -1.10
N ASP A 363 14.46 -19.12 -1.43
CA ASP A 363 15.13 -19.93 -0.40
C ASP A 363 16.64 -19.70 -0.55
N GLN A 364 17.32 -19.30 0.54
CA GLN A 364 18.77 -19.13 0.71
C GLN A 364 19.62 -19.02 -0.56
N TYR A 365 20.12 -17.81 -0.86
CA TYR A 365 21.28 -17.34 -1.69
C TYR A 365 21.80 -18.14 -2.90
N ASP A 366 21.27 -19.31 -3.22
CA ASP A 366 21.63 -20.23 -4.29
C ASP A 366 20.53 -20.18 -5.36
N VAL A 367 20.51 -19.03 -6.03
CA VAL A 367 19.55 -18.70 -7.09
C VAL A 367 20.04 -19.16 -8.47
N ARG A 368 21.22 -19.78 -8.53
CA ARG A 368 21.86 -20.27 -9.75
C ARG A 368 21.58 -21.76 -9.95
N GLU A 369 21.56 -22.20 -11.20
CA GLU A 369 21.52 -23.64 -11.52
C GLU A 369 22.83 -24.31 -11.10
N ALA A 370 22.75 -25.59 -10.71
CA ALA A 370 23.96 -26.37 -10.46
C ALA A 370 24.74 -26.54 -11.78
N PRO A 371 26.08 -26.42 -11.78
CA PRO A 371 26.87 -26.64 -12.98
C PRO A 371 26.59 -28.02 -13.57
N ALA A 372 26.47 -28.11 -14.90
CA ALA A 372 26.29 -29.39 -15.57
C ALA A 372 27.46 -30.33 -15.21
N ALA A 373 27.15 -31.61 -14.95
CA ALA A 373 28.15 -32.62 -14.55
C ALA A 373 29.27 -32.84 -15.60
N ASN A 374 29.12 -32.26 -16.79
CA ASN A 374 30.09 -32.32 -17.88
C ASN A 374 30.65 -30.93 -18.19
N GLY A 375 31.53 -30.44 -17.30
CA GLY A 375 32.68 -29.60 -17.63
C GLY A 375 32.48 -28.37 -18.51
N ASP A 376 31.94 -27.30 -17.94
CA ASP A 376 32.65 -26.02 -17.88
C ASP A 376 32.44 -25.42 -16.49
N GLY A 377 33.46 -24.79 -15.91
CA GLY A 377 33.46 -24.30 -14.53
C GLY A 377 32.78 -22.93 -14.34
N GLY A 378 31.76 -22.61 -15.13
CA GLY A 378 31.02 -21.35 -15.01
C GLY A 378 29.98 -21.37 -13.87
N PRO A 379 29.69 -20.22 -13.22
CA PRO A 379 28.54 -20.11 -12.33
C PRO A 379 27.24 -20.33 -13.14
N GLY A 380 26.35 -21.21 -12.69
CA GLY A 380 25.11 -21.53 -13.42
C GLY A 380 24.18 -20.33 -13.60
N ALA A 381 23.26 -20.40 -14.57
CA ALA A 381 22.34 -19.33 -14.90
C ALA A 381 21.34 -19.04 -13.76
N VAL A 382 20.84 -17.81 -13.68
CA VAL A 382 19.77 -17.44 -12.73
C VAL A 382 18.47 -18.16 -13.10
N ARG A 383 17.87 -18.87 -12.14
CA ARG A 383 16.58 -19.57 -12.36
C ARG A 383 15.43 -18.57 -12.52
N ASN A 384 14.82 -18.54 -13.70
CA ASN A 384 13.68 -17.67 -14.03
C ASN A 384 12.34 -18.40 -13.80
N LEU A 385 11.52 -17.91 -12.87
CA LEU A 385 10.19 -18.43 -12.54
C LEU A 385 9.04 -17.65 -13.23
N GLY A 386 9.37 -16.74 -14.14
CA GLY A 386 8.43 -15.96 -14.93
C GLY A 386 8.72 -14.45 -14.89
N LYS A 387 7.97 -13.70 -15.71
CA LYS A 387 8.02 -12.24 -15.71
C LYS A 387 7.25 -11.68 -14.51
N PRO A 388 7.81 -10.72 -13.75
CA PRO A 388 7.18 -10.17 -12.55
C PRO A 388 5.72 -9.69 -12.74
N VAL A 389 5.43 -9.04 -13.87
CA VAL A 389 4.10 -8.49 -14.20
C VAL A 389 3.06 -9.59 -14.38
N GLU A 390 3.39 -10.63 -15.14
CA GLU A 390 2.49 -11.76 -15.42
C GLU A 390 2.21 -12.56 -14.14
N LEU A 391 3.24 -12.78 -13.32
CA LEU A 391 3.08 -13.48 -12.04
C LEU A 391 2.20 -12.69 -11.06
N ALA A 392 2.40 -11.37 -10.95
CA ALA A 392 1.55 -10.52 -10.12
C ALA A 392 0.08 -10.54 -10.58
N ALA A 393 -0.17 -10.53 -11.89
CA ALA A 393 -1.53 -10.66 -12.45
C ALA A 393 -2.13 -12.03 -12.12
N ARG A 394 -1.35 -13.12 -12.18
CA ARG A 394 -1.79 -14.46 -11.78
C ARG A 394 -2.13 -14.52 -10.29
N TYR A 395 -1.32 -13.91 -9.42
CA TYR A 395 -1.62 -13.84 -7.98
C TYR A 395 -2.92 -13.09 -7.70
N TYR A 396 -3.12 -11.95 -8.36
CA TYR A 396 -4.37 -11.20 -8.26
C TYR A 396 -5.57 -12.04 -8.69
N ALA A 397 -5.51 -12.70 -9.84
CA ALA A 397 -6.57 -13.56 -10.35
C ALA A 397 -6.84 -14.77 -9.43
N ALA A 398 -5.79 -15.32 -8.82
CA ALA A 398 -5.90 -16.40 -7.83
C ALA A 398 -6.44 -15.93 -6.45
N GLY A 399 -6.66 -14.63 -6.28
CA GLY A 399 -7.29 -14.06 -5.10
C GLY A 399 -6.34 -13.43 -4.08
N ALA A 400 -5.08 -13.16 -4.41
CA ALA A 400 -4.14 -12.46 -3.51
C ALA A 400 -4.75 -11.14 -3.02
N ASP A 401 -4.74 -10.93 -1.70
CA ASP A 401 -5.28 -9.72 -1.08
C ASP A 401 -4.34 -8.53 -1.22
N GLU A 402 -3.06 -8.81 -1.48
CA GLU A 402 -1.98 -7.87 -1.67
C GLU A 402 -0.82 -8.57 -2.40
N VAL A 403 -0.06 -7.83 -3.20
CA VAL A 403 1.14 -8.33 -3.88
C VAL A 403 2.36 -7.53 -3.44
N THR A 404 3.37 -8.23 -2.91
CA THR A 404 4.65 -7.64 -2.49
C THR A 404 5.75 -7.98 -3.49
N PHE A 405 6.51 -6.97 -3.89
CA PHE A 405 7.70 -7.09 -4.73
C PHE A 405 8.93 -6.82 -3.87
N LEU A 406 9.82 -7.80 -3.73
CA LEU A 406 11.10 -7.62 -3.07
C LEU A 406 12.17 -7.37 -4.12
N ASN A 407 12.64 -6.13 -4.16
CA ASN A 407 13.73 -5.70 -4.99
C ASN A 407 15.07 -6.14 -4.40
N ILE A 408 15.65 -7.17 -5.01
CA ILE A 408 16.94 -7.73 -4.61
C ILE A 408 17.99 -7.52 -5.70
N THR A 409 17.67 -6.69 -6.68
CA THR A 409 18.63 -6.15 -7.65
C THR A 409 19.53 -5.10 -6.98
N SER A 410 20.75 -4.95 -7.49
CA SER A 410 21.66 -3.89 -7.08
C SER A 410 21.75 -2.83 -8.18
N PHE A 411 20.80 -1.90 -8.23
CA PHE A 411 20.95 -0.69 -9.05
C PHE A 411 21.84 0.30 -8.31
N ARG A 412 23.15 0.01 -8.24
CA ARG A 412 24.13 0.96 -7.70
C ARG A 412 24.42 1.98 -8.79
N GLY A 413 24.15 3.26 -8.52
CA GLY A 413 24.57 4.36 -9.39
C GLY A 413 23.62 4.75 -10.53
N ALA A 414 22.60 3.95 -10.84
CA ALA A 414 21.66 4.31 -11.92
C ALA A 414 20.75 5.49 -11.54
N PRO A 415 20.40 6.38 -12.49
CA PRO A 415 19.39 7.41 -12.28
C PRO A 415 18.06 6.81 -11.81
N LEU A 416 17.39 7.48 -10.86
CA LEU A 416 16.14 6.98 -10.28
C LEU A 416 15.05 6.75 -11.33
N ALA A 417 15.00 7.58 -12.36
CA ALA A 417 14.01 7.47 -13.44
C ALA A 417 14.12 6.16 -14.23
N ASP A 418 15.32 5.57 -14.25
CA ASP A 418 15.64 4.39 -15.04
C ASP A 418 15.55 3.10 -14.22
N ALA A 419 15.18 3.20 -12.92
CA ALA A 419 15.04 2.05 -12.06
C ALA A 419 14.03 1.05 -12.68
N PRO A 420 14.48 -0.14 -13.14
CA PRO A 420 13.66 -1.07 -13.92
C PRO A 420 12.35 -1.49 -13.21
N LEU A 421 12.37 -1.51 -11.89
CA LEU A 421 11.21 -1.87 -11.09
C LEU A 421 10.07 -0.84 -11.14
N LEU A 422 10.36 0.43 -11.48
CA LEU A 422 9.31 1.43 -11.75
C LEU A 422 8.47 1.05 -12.98
N ALA A 423 9.11 0.49 -14.02
CA ALA A 423 8.41 0.02 -15.21
C ALA A 423 7.56 -1.22 -14.90
N VAL A 424 8.09 -2.16 -14.09
CA VAL A 424 7.33 -3.33 -13.62
C VAL A 424 6.10 -2.92 -12.83
N LEU A 425 6.22 -2.01 -11.88
CA LEU A 425 5.08 -1.52 -11.11
C LEU A 425 4.07 -0.78 -11.98
N SER A 426 4.56 0.07 -12.90
CA SER A 426 3.70 0.80 -13.83
C SER A 426 2.88 -0.18 -14.67
N ALA A 427 3.52 -1.20 -15.24
CA ALA A 427 2.84 -2.24 -16.00
C ALA A 427 1.88 -3.07 -15.14
N THR A 428 2.31 -3.50 -13.95
CA THR A 428 1.49 -4.29 -13.01
C THR A 428 0.22 -3.55 -12.61
N SER A 429 0.34 -2.26 -12.30
CA SER A 429 -0.78 -1.42 -11.84
C SER A 429 -1.88 -1.23 -12.89
N THR A 430 -1.63 -1.58 -14.16
CA THR A 430 -2.66 -1.58 -15.21
C THR A 430 -3.60 -2.79 -15.16
N ARG A 431 -3.20 -3.86 -14.46
CA ARG A 431 -3.91 -5.16 -14.44
C ARG A 431 -4.27 -5.65 -13.04
N VAL A 432 -3.57 -5.15 -12.01
CA VAL A 432 -3.70 -5.60 -10.62
C VAL A 432 -4.34 -4.51 -9.76
N PHE A 433 -5.57 -4.78 -9.32
CA PHE A 433 -6.41 -3.83 -8.56
C PHE A 433 -6.53 -4.21 -7.08
N VAL A 434 -5.42 -4.68 -6.52
CA VAL A 434 -5.19 -4.89 -5.08
C VAL A 434 -3.94 -4.10 -4.66
N PRO A 435 -3.69 -3.89 -3.36
CA PRO A 435 -2.50 -3.20 -2.88
C PRO A 435 -1.20 -3.81 -3.40
N LEU A 436 -0.27 -2.94 -3.79
CA LEU A 436 1.08 -3.28 -4.21
C LEU A 436 2.09 -2.74 -3.19
N CYS A 437 2.88 -3.63 -2.59
CA CYS A 437 3.97 -3.26 -1.70
C CYS A 437 5.32 -3.45 -2.41
N ILE A 438 6.24 -2.51 -2.23
CA ILE A 438 7.59 -2.56 -2.80
C ILE A 438 8.65 -2.50 -1.70
N GLY A 439 9.49 -3.52 -1.61
CA GLY A 439 10.65 -3.55 -0.71
C GLY A 439 11.96 -3.49 -1.46
N GLY A 440 13.01 -2.97 -0.82
CA GLY A 440 14.38 -3.00 -1.33
C GLY A 440 14.80 -1.77 -2.16
N GLY A 441 15.87 -1.11 -1.71
CA GLY A 441 16.44 0.06 -2.40
C GLY A 441 15.81 1.42 -2.06
N ILE A 442 14.81 1.47 -1.16
CA ILE A 442 14.23 2.71 -0.67
C ILE A 442 15.13 3.27 0.44
N ARG A 443 16.01 4.20 0.08
CA ARG A 443 16.96 4.87 0.97
C ARG A 443 17.55 6.10 0.28
N ASP A 444 18.26 6.91 1.05
CA ASP A 444 19.11 7.96 0.49
C ASP A 444 20.22 7.36 -0.39
N TYR A 445 20.42 7.93 -1.58
CA TYR A 445 21.54 7.58 -2.44
C TYR A 445 21.90 8.70 -3.42
N THR A 446 23.09 8.60 -4.00
CA THR A 446 23.57 9.47 -5.08
C THR A 446 23.82 8.62 -6.31
N ASP A 447 23.30 9.04 -7.47
CA ASP A 447 23.56 8.37 -8.75
C ASP A 447 24.96 8.69 -9.31
N ASP A 448 25.35 8.01 -10.37
CA ASP A 448 26.65 8.14 -11.04
C ASP A 448 26.85 9.53 -11.66
N ALA A 449 25.77 10.27 -11.89
CA ALA A 449 25.79 11.66 -12.35
C ALA A 449 25.95 12.67 -11.20
N GLY A 450 26.00 12.20 -9.95
CA GLY A 450 26.15 13.05 -8.76
C GLY A 450 24.84 13.66 -8.26
N VAL A 451 23.67 13.20 -8.73
CA VAL A 451 22.36 13.66 -8.25
C VAL A 451 22.00 12.88 -6.99
N ALA A 452 21.76 13.60 -5.90
CA ALA A 452 21.30 13.03 -4.65
C ALA A 452 19.77 12.90 -4.63
N TYR A 453 19.29 11.74 -4.18
CA TYR A 453 17.88 11.45 -3.94
C TYR A 453 17.71 11.05 -2.48
N SER A 454 16.73 11.66 -1.82
CA SER A 454 16.31 11.22 -0.48
C SER A 454 15.45 9.95 -0.57
N ALA A 455 15.32 9.21 0.53
CA ALA A 455 14.41 8.09 0.66
C ALA A 455 12.96 8.49 0.32
N LEU A 456 12.58 9.72 0.67
CA LEU A 456 11.29 10.30 0.31
C LEU A 456 11.13 10.49 -1.20
N ASP A 457 12.17 10.96 -1.91
CA ASP A 457 12.14 11.09 -3.38
C ASP A 457 11.98 9.72 -4.04
N VAL A 458 12.71 8.72 -3.54
CA VAL A 458 12.62 7.33 -4.02
C VAL A 458 11.22 6.77 -3.80
N ALA A 459 10.69 6.89 -2.57
CA ALA A 459 9.35 6.44 -2.23
C ALA A 459 8.28 7.14 -3.09
N ALA A 460 8.38 8.47 -3.25
CA ALA A 460 7.47 9.24 -4.09
C ALA A 460 7.44 8.73 -5.54
N ARG A 461 8.59 8.36 -6.11
CA ARG A 461 8.65 7.75 -7.45
C ARG A 461 8.00 6.39 -7.51
N TYR A 462 8.21 5.54 -6.51
CA TYR A 462 7.56 4.24 -6.42
C TYR A 462 6.03 4.35 -6.28
N PHE A 463 5.53 5.25 -5.44
CA PHE A 463 4.09 5.52 -5.32
C PHE A 463 3.50 6.01 -6.65
N ARG A 464 4.22 6.88 -7.35
CA ARG A 464 3.81 7.38 -8.67
C ARG A 464 3.90 6.33 -9.77
N ALA A 465 4.68 5.26 -9.58
CA ALA A 465 4.74 4.12 -10.48
C ALA A 465 3.67 3.07 -10.19
N GLY A 466 2.93 3.16 -9.09
CA GLY A 466 1.82 2.24 -8.79
C GLY A 466 1.92 1.52 -7.45
N ALA A 467 3.01 1.69 -6.69
CA ALA A 467 3.09 1.18 -5.33
C ALA A 467 2.07 1.89 -4.42
N ASP A 468 1.55 1.18 -3.43
CA ASP A 468 0.71 1.73 -2.37
C ASP A 468 1.45 1.79 -1.04
N LYS A 469 2.44 0.91 -0.87
CA LYS A 469 3.28 0.81 0.33
C LYS A 469 4.74 0.61 -0.07
N ILE A 470 5.64 1.14 0.73
CA ILE A 470 7.08 0.87 0.66
C ILE A 470 7.51 0.04 1.86
N SER A 471 8.48 -0.84 1.67
CA SER A 471 9.05 -1.68 2.71
C SER A 471 10.52 -1.34 2.96
N LEU A 472 10.82 -0.97 4.20
CA LEU A 472 12.15 -0.58 4.68
C LEU A 472 12.77 -1.74 5.46
N GLY A 473 14.04 -2.05 5.15
CA GLY A 473 14.78 -3.13 5.83
C GLY A 473 15.91 -2.57 6.71
N SER A 474 17.15 -2.61 6.20
CA SER A 474 18.34 -2.21 6.97
C SER A 474 18.29 -0.78 7.52
N ASP A 475 17.71 0.16 6.78
CA ASP A 475 17.58 1.55 7.23
C ASP A 475 16.71 1.67 8.49
N ALA A 476 15.69 0.83 8.62
CA ALA A 476 14.83 0.80 9.79
C ALA A 476 15.57 0.33 11.05
N VAL A 477 16.54 -0.57 10.91
CA VAL A 477 17.39 -1.02 12.01
C VAL A 477 18.30 0.11 12.49
N TYR A 478 18.93 0.84 11.57
CA TYR A 478 19.76 2.00 11.93
C TYR A 478 18.93 3.12 12.56
N ALA A 479 17.71 3.35 12.08
CA ALA A 479 16.79 4.32 12.67
C ALA A 479 16.40 3.91 14.11
N ALA A 480 16.17 2.62 14.37
CA ALA A 480 15.88 2.12 15.72
C ALA A 480 17.09 2.27 16.67
N GLU A 481 18.30 1.98 16.21
CA GLU A 481 19.53 2.22 16.99
C GLU A 481 19.67 3.71 17.36
N ALA A 482 19.47 4.61 16.38
CA ALA A 482 19.50 6.05 16.60
C ALA A 482 18.41 6.51 17.58
N TYR A 483 17.20 5.97 17.48
CA TYR A 483 16.09 6.25 18.39
C TYR A 483 16.44 5.90 19.85
N TYR A 484 17.01 4.72 20.11
CA TYR A 484 17.43 4.35 21.47
C TYR A 484 18.63 5.18 21.96
N ALA A 485 19.60 5.45 21.09
CA ALA A 485 20.74 6.31 21.41
C ALA A 485 20.30 7.75 21.77
N ALA A 486 19.22 8.24 21.15
CA ALA A 486 18.60 9.53 21.43
C ALA A 486 17.60 9.51 22.59
N GLY A 487 17.57 8.45 23.41
CA GLY A 487 16.68 8.36 24.57
C GLY A 487 15.22 8.15 24.20
N ARG A 488 14.96 7.32 23.18
CA ARG A 488 13.62 6.96 22.66
C ARG A 488 12.90 8.15 22.02
N THR A 489 13.63 8.92 21.21
CA THR A 489 13.10 10.08 20.51
C THR A 489 13.53 10.03 19.04
N GLY A 490 12.58 10.23 18.12
CA GLY A 490 12.87 10.44 16.71
C GLY A 490 13.34 11.87 16.45
N ASP A 491 14.24 12.05 15.49
CA ASP A 491 14.75 13.38 15.11
C ASP A 491 14.12 13.93 13.82
N GLY A 492 13.17 13.19 13.23
CA GLY A 492 12.46 13.55 12.01
C GLY A 492 13.25 13.28 10.73
N THR A 493 14.42 12.63 10.80
CA THR A 493 15.32 12.47 9.65
C THR A 493 15.32 11.06 9.05
N SER A 494 14.81 10.07 9.77
CA SER A 494 14.79 8.69 9.26
C SER A 494 13.89 8.55 8.02
N SER A 495 14.16 7.55 7.19
CA SER A 495 13.27 7.24 6.07
C SER A 495 11.85 6.90 6.52
N ILE A 496 11.71 6.28 7.71
CA ILE A 496 10.40 5.99 8.31
C ILE A 496 9.64 7.29 8.54
N GLU A 497 10.21 8.22 9.31
CA GLU A 497 9.56 9.48 9.70
C GLU A 497 9.25 10.34 8.47
N THR A 498 10.23 10.53 7.58
CA THR A 498 10.07 11.39 6.40
C THR A 498 8.99 10.90 5.45
N ILE A 499 8.89 9.59 5.23
CA ILE A 499 7.87 8.99 4.36
C ILE A 499 6.51 8.99 5.07
N SER A 500 6.43 8.58 6.34
CA SER A 500 5.17 8.52 7.09
C SER A 500 4.56 9.90 7.32
N ASN A 501 5.37 10.95 7.46
CA ASN A 501 4.87 12.32 7.61
C ASN A 501 4.13 12.81 6.37
N VAL A 502 4.54 12.39 5.18
CA VAL A 502 3.90 12.79 3.91
C VAL A 502 2.76 11.85 3.54
N TYR A 503 2.99 10.55 3.63
CA TYR A 503 2.09 9.51 3.11
C TYR A 503 1.29 8.76 4.19
N GLY A 504 1.45 9.14 5.45
CA GLY A 504 0.85 8.47 6.60
C GLY A 504 1.58 7.17 6.95
N ALA A 505 1.43 6.73 8.19
CA ALA A 505 2.04 5.49 8.67
C ALA A 505 1.68 4.28 7.80
N GLN A 506 0.45 4.25 7.29
CA GLN A 506 -0.06 3.18 6.43
C GLN A 506 0.74 2.93 5.15
N ALA A 507 1.56 3.88 4.71
CA ALA A 507 2.40 3.75 3.52
C ALA A 507 3.77 3.11 3.82
N VAL A 508 4.16 2.97 5.10
CA VAL A 508 5.47 2.50 5.53
C VAL A 508 5.34 1.13 6.20
N VAL A 509 5.89 0.13 5.53
CA VAL A 509 6.08 -1.23 6.04
C VAL A 509 7.54 -1.36 6.49
N VAL A 510 7.80 -2.06 7.59
CA VAL A 510 9.17 -2.43 7.99
C VAL A 510 9.36 -3.93 7.87
N SER A 511 10.29 -4.35 7.02
CA SER A 511 10.73 -5.73 6.89
C SER A 511 11.76 -6.05 7.96
N ILE A 512 11.45 -7.02 8.81
CA ILE A 512 12.27 -7.43 9.93
C ILE A 512 12.81 -8.84 9.63
N ASP A 513 14.14 -8.97 9.65
CA ASP A 513 14.85 -10.23 9.36
C ASP A 513 15.62 -10.68 10.62
N PRO A 514 14.95 -11.30 11.59
CA PRO A 514 15.56 -11.77 12.81
C PRO A 514 16.07 -13.21 12.68
N ARG A 515 17.07 -13.54 13.49
CA ARG A 515 17.54 -14.91 13.71
C ARG A 515 17.52 -15.24 15.20
N ARG A 516 17.21 -16.49 15.54
CA ARG A 516 17.18 -16.96 16.92
C ARG A 516 18.59 -17.03 17.52
N VAL A 517 18.72 -16.55 18.76
CA VAL A 517 19.93 -16.65 19.58
C VAL A 517 19.57 -17.30 20.91
N TRP A 518 20.21 -18.42 21.22
CA TRP A 518 19.96 -19.20 22.43
C TRP A 518 20.75 -18.67 23.63
N VAL A 519 20.13 -18.70 24.80
CA VAL A 519 20.72 -18.31 26.09
C VAL A 519 20.22 -19.23 27.21
N ALA A 520 21.03 -19.49 28.23
CA ALA A 520 20.65 -20.41 29.30
C ALA A 520 19.57 -19.78 30.20
N SER A 521 19.75 -18.50 30.53
CA SER A 521 18.86 -17.72 31.38
C SER A 521 18.52 -16.37 30.72
N PRO A 522 17.34 -15.77 31.02
CA PRO A 522 17.06 -14.37 30.69
C PRO A 522 18.13 -13.38 31.19
N ASP A 523 18.84 -13.71 32.27
CA ASP A 523 19.89 -12.85 32.84
C ASP A 523 21.18 -12.80 31.99
N ASP A 524 21.34 -13.71 31.01
CA ASP A 524 22.56 -13.78 30.19
C ASP A 524 22.60 -12.71 29.09
N THR A 525 21.52 -11.95 28.91
CA THR A 525 21.40 -10.94 27.87
C THR A 525 20.50 -9.78 28.32
N PRO A 526 20.77 -8.53 27.88
CA PRO A 526 19.85 -7.42 28.12
C PRO A 526 18.60 -7.46 27.24
N HIS A 527 18.52 -8.40 26.28
CA HIS A 527 17.45 -8.50 25.30
C HIS A 527 16.21 -9.21 25.82
N ALA A 528 15.06 -8.94 25.19
CA ALA A 528 13.82 -9.64 25.50
C ALA A 528 13.92 -11.13 25.10
N THR A 529 14.01 -12.01 26.10
CA THR A 529 14.04 -13.47 25.90
C THR A 529 12.66 -14.11 26.08
N LEU A 530 12.46 -15.27 25.46
CA LEU A 530 11.31 -16.14 25.67
C LEU A 530 11.73 -17.62 25.79
N THR A 531 10.82 -18.45 26.29
CA THR A 531 10.93 -19.90 26.25
C THR A 531 10.12 -20.42 25.05
N PRO A 532 10.72 -21.21 24.13
CA PRO A 532 10.00 -21.73 22.97
C PRO A 532 8.77 -22.57 23.34
N ARG A 533 7.66 -22.37 22.63
CA ARG A 533 6.38 -23.07 22.89
C ARG A 533 6.42 -24.56 22.59
N ASP A 534 7.28 -24.96 21.67
CA ASP A 534 7.49 -26.35 21.27
C ASP A 534 8.44 -27.12 22.20
N GLY A 535 9.00 -26.45 23.22
CA GLY A 535 10.00 -27.03 24.12
C GLY A 535 11.37 -27.22 23.48
N ALA A 536 11.64 -26.60 22.32
CA ALA A 536 12.96 -26.63 21.70
C ALA A 536 14.03 -26.06 22.65
N VAL A 537 15.20 -26.70 22.64
CA VAL A 537 16.37 -26.28 23.41
C VAL A 537 17.54 -25.97 22.48
N GLY A 538 18.41 -25.07 22.91
CA GLY A 538 19.60 -24.70 22.19
C GLY A 538 20.64 -25.84 22.13
N PRO A 539 21.67 -25.70 21.27
CA PRO A 539 22.67 -26.74 21.06
C PRO A 539 23.45 -27.17 22.32
N ALA A 540 23.55 -26.31 23.33
CA ALA A 540 24.21 -26.58 24.61
C ALA A 540 23.20 -26.83 25.75
N GLY A 541 21.92 -27.02 25.45
CA GLY A 541 20.86 -27.22 26.43
C GLY A 541 20.24 -25.91 26.96
N GLU A 542 20.45 -24.80 26.27
CA GLU A 542 19.81 -23.52 26.57
C GLU A 542 18.29 -23.63 26.47
N THR A 543 17.57 -23.07 27.45
CA THR A 543 16.09 -23.16 27.50
C THR A 543 15.39 -21.86 27.09
N HIS A 544 16.15 -20.80 26.83
CA HIS A 544 15.64 -19.50 26.44
C HIS A 544 16.28 -19.05 25.12
N CYS A 545 15.58 -18.17 24.41
CA CYS A 545 16.12 -17.52 23.23
C CYS A 545 15.62 -16.08 23.11
N TRP A 546 16.34 -15.29 22.33
CA TRP A 546 15.90 -14.00 21.83
C TRP A 546 16.12 -13.95 20.32
N TYR A 547 15.58 -12.93 19.67
CA TYR A 547 15.60 -12.79 18.21
C TYR A 547 16.44 -11.59 17.82
N GLN A 548 17.63 -11.85 17.30
CA GLN A 548 18.59 -10.83 16.89
C GLN A 548 18.24 -10.28 15.52
N CYS A 549 18.08 -8.96 15.40
CA CYS A 549 17.85 -8.30 14.12
C CYS A 549 19.11 -8.27 13.25
N THR A 550 18.90 -8.32 11.93
CA THR A 550 19.98 -8.28 10.95
C THR A 550 19.81 -7.16 9.93
N VAL A 551 20.91 -6.81 9.27
CA VAL A 551 20.96 -5.84 8.17
C VAL A 551 21.67 -6.43 6.96
N LYS A 552 21.67 -5.68 5.85
CA LYS A 552 22.26 -6.06 4.57
C LYS A 552 21.71 -7.39 4.05
N GLY A 553 20.42 -7.62 4.26
CA GLY A 553 19.71 -8.86 3.90
C GLY A 553 20.31 -10.06 4.64
N GLY A 554 20.21 -10.09 5.97
CA GLY A 554 20.63 -11.24 6.78
C GLY A 554 22.12 -11.36 7.12
N ARG A 555 23.00 -10.64 6.40
CA ARG A 555 24.46 -10.88 6.44
C ARG A 555 25.19 -10.32 7.65
N GLU A 556 24.60 -9.34 8.33
CA GLU A 556 25.21 -8.68 9.48
C GLU A 556 24.19 -8.64 10.62
N GLY A 557 24.54 -9.19 11.79
CA GLY A 557 23.71 -9.08 12.99
C GLY A 557 23.98 -7.79 13.73
N ARG A 558 22.94 -7.25 14.38
CA ARG A 558 23.01 -6.04 15.20
C ARG A 558 22.74 -6.40 16.66
N ASP A 559 23.24 -5.56 17.56
CA ASP A 559 22.97 -5.68 19.00
C ASP A 559 21.60 -5.06 19.32
N LEU A 560 20.56 -5.61 18.70
CA LEU A 560 19.19 -5.12 18.74
C LEU A 560 18.26 -6.32 18.61
N ASP A 561 17.35 -6.48 19.57
CA ASP A 561 16.34 -7.53 19.50
C ASP A 561 15.09 -7.11 18.71
N VAL A 562 14.31 -8.10 18.30
CA VAL A 562 13.13 -7.89 17.47
C VAL A 562 12.05 -7.04 18.13
N VAL A 563 11.91 -7.12 19.46
CA VAL A 563 10.94 -6.35 20.23
C VAL A 563 11.39 -4.89 20.29
N GLN A 564 12.67 -4.65 20.55
CA GLN A 564 13.28 -3.32 20.52
C GLN A 564 13.08 -2.66 19.15
N LEU A 565 13.37 -3.38 18.06
CA LEU A 565 13.18 -2.90 16.70
C LEU A 565 11.71 -2.55 16.45
N ALA A 566 10.78 -3.48 16.70
CA ALA A 566 9.36 -3.32 16.45
C ALA A 566 8.78 -2.10 17.18
N VAL A 567 9.14 -1.91 18.45
CA VAL A 567 8.72 -0.75 19.26
C VAL A 567 9.26 0.55 18.70
N ALA A 568 10.56 0.60 18.35
CA ALA A 568 11.19 1.82 17.86
C ALA A 568 10.59 2.25 16.52
N VAL A 569 10.49 1.33 15.54
CA VAL A 569 10.00 1.69 14.20
C VAL A 569 8.53 2.08 14.21
N THR A 570 7.72 1.48 15.10
CA THR A 570 6.33 1.88 15.31
C THR A 570 6.25 3.31 15.86
N ALA A 571 7.10 3.65 16.84
CA ALA A 571 7.16 5.00 17.39
C ALA A 571 7.63 6.05 16.36
N LEU A 572 8.50 5.65 15.43
CA LEU A 572 9.00 6.49 14.34
C LEU A 572 7.98 6.66 13.18
N GLY A 573 6.87 5.91 13.17
CA GLY A 573 5.79 6.10 12.21
C GLY A 573 5.59 4.97 11.20
N ALA A 574 6.22 3.79 11.39
CA ALA A 574 5.86 2.60 10.62
C ALA A 574 4.40 2.20 10.90
N GLY A 575 3.64 1.86 9.85
CA GLY A 575 2.23 1.48 9.98
C GLY A 575 1.95 0.00 9.78
N GLU A 576 2.97 -0.82 9.52
CA GLU A 576 2.85 -2.27 9.39
C GLU A 576 4.23 -2.93 9.51
N LEU A 577 4.31 -4.10 10.16
CA LEU A 577 5.56 -4.86 10.30
C LEU A 577 5.47 -6.17 9.51
N LEU A 578 6.39 -6.36 8.57
CA LEU A 578 6.61 -7.61 7.87
C LEU A 578 7.66 -8.42 8.63
N VAL A 579 7.22 -9.42 9.40
CA VAL A 579 8.08 -10.22 10.28
C VAL A 579 8.46 -11.50 9.55
N ASN A 580 9.68 -11.52 9.00
CA ASN A 580 10.27 -12.73 8.44
C ASN A 580 10.89 -13.57 9.56
N SER A 581 11.22 -14.82 9.28
CA SER A 581 12.01 -15.69 10.17
C SER A 581 13.12 -16.32 9.36
N MET A 582 14.38 -15.95 9.63
CA MET A 582 15.53 -16.52 8.92
C MET A 582 15.65 -18.03 9.16
N ASP A 583 15.22 -18.50 10.33
CA ASP A 583 15.30 -19.91 10.73
C ASP A 583 14.20 -20.77 10.07
N ALA A 584 13.02 -20.18 9.79
CA ALA A 584 11.91 -20.88 9.13
C ALA A 584 11.92 -20.72 7.59
N ASP A 585 12.74 -19.81 7.06
CA ASP A 585 12.74 -19.48 5.64
C ASP A 585 13.08 -20.71 4.76
N GLY A 586 12.23 -20.95 3.76
CA GLY A 586 12.32 -22.11 2.87
C GLY A 586 12.05 -23.49 3.49
N GLN A 587 11.83 -23.60 4.81
CA GLN A 587 11.69 -24.90 5.49
C GLN A 587 10.35 -25.59 5.26
N LYS A 588 9.31 -24.81 4.90
CA LYS A 588 7.92 -25.30 4.71
C LYS A 588 7.36 -26.05 5.92
N SER A 589 7.84 -25.74 7.13
CA SER A 589 7.45 -26.39 8.39
C SER A 589 6.46 -25.58 9.23
N GLY A 590 6.03 -24.41 8.74
CA GLY A 590 5.19 -23.48 9.47
C GLY A 590 5.92 -22.17 9.76
N TYR A 591 5.15 -21.16 10.15
CA TYR A 591 5.70 -19.87 10.60
C TYR A 591 6.31 -20.01 12.01
N ASP A 592 7.27 -19.15 12.34
CA ASP A 592 7.78 -19.07 13.73
C ASP A 592 6.77 -18.34 14.62
N LEU A 593 5.92 -19.12 15.29
CA LEU A 593 4.82 -18.59 16.11
C LEU A 593 5.33 -17.79 17.32
N ASP A 594 6.48 -18.18 17.90
CA ASP A 594 7.11 -17.52 19.05
C ASP A 594 7.58 -16.12 18.71
N LEU A 595 8.32 -16.01 17.61
CA LEU A 595 8.72 -14.73 17.05
C LEU A 595 7.52 -13.82 16.78
N ILE A 596 6.52 -14.34 16.07
CA ILE A 596 5.37 -13.53 15.62
C ILE A 596 4.56 -13.05 16.83
N ALA A 597 4.32 -13.91 17.82
CA ALA A 597 3.60 -13.50 19.02
C ALA A 597 4.38 -12.47 19.85
N ALA A 598 5.71 -12.61 19.96
CA ALA A 598 6.55 -11.64 20.66
C ALA A 598 6.46 -10.25 20.03
N VAL A 599 6.56 -10.17 18.69
CA VAL A 599 6.39 -8.89 17.97
C VAL A 599 4.96 -8.38 18.12
N ARG A 600 3.95 -9.22 17.91
CA ARG A 600 2.55 -8.81 17.99
C ARG A 600 2.16 -8.28 19.36
N ALA A 601 2.72 -8.83 20.44
CA ALA A 601 2.50 -8.36 21.80
C ALA A 601 3.15 -6.99 22.08
N ALA A 602 4.19 -6.62 21.32
CA ALA A 602 4.96 -5.40 21.56
C ALA A 602 4.41 -4.15 20.84
N VAL A 603 3.52 -4.31 19.85
CA VAL A 603 3.09 -3.22 18.98
C VAL A 603 1.57 -3.15 18.77
N SER A 604 1.10 -1.96 18.40
CA SER A 604 -0.29 -1.67 18.05
C SER A 604 -0.52 -1.46 16.55
N VAL A 605 0.49 -1.72 15.72
CA VAL A 605 0.38 -1.69 14.26
C VAL A 605 0.15 -3.11 13.72
N PRO A 606 -0.49 -3.27 12.55
CA PRO A 606 -0.64 -4.58 11.91
C PRO A 606 0.68 -5.31 11.73
N VAL A 607 0.63 -6.64 11.89
CA VAL A 607 1.78 -7.54 11.67
C VAL A 607 1.46 -8.51 10.53
N ILE A 608 2.41 -8.69 9.62
CA ILE A 608 2.40 -9.71 8.58
C ILE A 608 3.36 -10.83 9.00
N ALA A 609 2.84 -12.03 9.20
CA ALA A 609 3.65 -13.23 9.38
C ALA A 609 4.28 -13.66 8.04
N SER A 610 5.60 -13.93 8.03
CA SER A 610 6.32 -14.34 6.83
C SER A 610 7.37 -15.41 7.16
N SER A 611 7.83 -16.12 6.11
CA SER A 611 8.77 -17.25 6.13
C SER A 611 8.24 -18.54 6.80
N GLY A 612 8.35 -19.67 6.09
CA GLY A 612 8.05 -21.01 6.61
C GLY A 612 6.72 -21.63 6.17
N ALA A 613 5.84 -20.88 5.51
CA ALA A 613 4.59 -21.42 4.95
C ALA A 613 4.84 -22.59 3.98
N GLY A 614 4.08 -23.67 4.15
CA GLY A 614 4.22 -24.93 3.40
C GLY A 614 2.90 -25.56 2.99
N SER A 615 1.80 -25.19 3.66
CA SER A 615 0.46 -25.73 3.45
C SER A 615 -0.61 -24.72 3.90
N PRO A 616 -1.88 -24.87 3.50
CA PRO A 616 -2.99 -24.06 4.02
C PRO A 616 -3.11 -24.07 5.55
N LEU A 617 -2.82 -25.22 6.19
CA LEU A 617 -2.85 -25.37 7.64
C LEU A 617 -1.95 -24.36 8.37
N HIS A 618 -0.77 -24.05 7.81
CA HIS A 618 0.16 -23.11 8.44
C HIS A 618 -0.42 -21.70 8.53
N PHE A 619 -1.28 -21.30 7.59
CA PHE A 619 -2.00 -20.02 7.66
C PHE A 619 -3.04 -20.04 8.80
N GLY A 620 -3.80 -21.13 8.94
CA GLY A 620 -4.73 -21.29 10.06
C GLY A 620 -4.04 -21.21 11.41
N GLN A 621 -2.93 -21.96 11.56
CA GLN A 621 -2.15 -21.99 12.80
C GLN A 621 -1.62 -20.62 13.21
N VAL A 622 -1.08 -19.85 12.27
CA VAL A 622 -0.54 -18.52 12.61
C VAL A 622 -1.64 -17.52 12.96
N PHE A 623 -2.78 -17.54 12.25
CA PHE A 623 -3.89 -16.65 12.59
C PHE A 623 -4.50 -16.98 13.95
N ASP A 624 -4.66 -18.27 14.26
CA ASP A 624 -5.19 -18.73 15.56
C ASP A 624 -4.23 -18.43 16.72
N ALA A 625 -2.95 -18.75 16.56
CA ALA A 625 -1.98 -18.68 17.65
C ALA A 625 -1.45 -17.27 17.98
N THR A 626 -1.62 -16.30 17.07
CA THR A 626 -1.00 -14.97 17.19
C THR A 626 -1.94 -13.81 16.94
N ASP A 627 -3.08 -14.06 16.29
CA ASP A 627 -4.05 -13.05 15.86
C ASP A 627 -3.40 -11.90 15.06
N VAL A 628 -2.45 -12.23 14.19
CA VAL A 628 -1.91 -11.29 13.19
C VAL A 628 -2.93 -10.99 12.10
N GLU A 629 -2.80 -9.84 11.46
CA GLU A 629 -3.74 -9.37 10.42
C GLU A 629 -3.47 -9.99 9.05
N ALA A 630 -2.26 -10.49 8.81
CA ALA A 630 -1.86 -11.03 7.52
C ALA A 630 -0.80 -12.13 7.64
N ALA A 631 -0.78 -12.98 6.62
CA ALA A 631 0.25 -13.97 6.41
C ALA A 631 0.71 -13.94 4.95
N LEU A 632 2.02 -13.99 4.76
CA LEU A 632 2.71 -13.86 3.48
C LEU A 632 3.38 -15.17 3.12
N ALA A 633 3.24 -15.57 1.85
CA ALA A 633 4.09 -16.59 1.27
C ALA A 633 4.60 -16.18 -0.12
N ALA A 634 5.80 -16.64 -0.44
CA ALA A 634 6.41 -16.53 -1.76
C ALA A 634 6.50 -17.92 -2.38
N GLY A 635 7.46 -18.71 -1.86
CA GLY A 635 7.83 -20.10 -2.18
C GLY A 635 6.75 -20.98 -2.82
N ILE A 636 5.68 -21.17 -2.06
CA ILE A 636 4.65 -22.15 -2.39
C ILE A 636 3.71 -21.66 -3.51
N PHE A 637 3.54 -20.34 -3.66
CA PHE A 637 2.61 -19.75 -4.62
C PHE A 637 3.19 -19.66 -6.04
N HIS A 638 4.40 -19.12 -6.21
CA HIS A 638 5.05 -19.08 -7.54
C HIS A 638 5.33 -20.47 -8.12
N ARG A 639 5.63 -21.47 -7.27
CA ARG A 639 5.84 -22.86 -7.72
C ARG A 639 4.54 -23.65 -7.93
N GLY A 640 3.39 -23.08 -7.55
CA GLY A 640 2.09 -23.76 -7.65
C GLY A 640 1.98 -25.00 -6.76
N GLU A 641 2.76 -25.06 -5.68
CA GLU A 641 2.72 -26.16 -4.70
C GLU A 641 1.47 -26.07 -3.83
N VAL A 642 1.04 -24.84 -3.53
CA VAL A 642 -0.18 -24.51 -2.81
C VAL A 642 -0.85 -23.34 -3.54
N GLY A 643 -2.16 -23.42 -3.80
CA GLY A 643 -2.90 -22.34 -4.43
C GLY A 643 -3.30 -21.23 -3.44
N ILE A 644 -3.35 -19.97 -3.87
CA ILE A 644 -3.90 -18.88 -3.03
C ILE A 644 -5.40 -19.12 -2.76
N GLY A 645 -6.15 -19.52 -3.79
CA GLY A 645 -7.55 -19.91 -3.64
C GLY A 645 -7.74 -21.10 -2.69
N GLU A 646 -6.86 -22.10 -2.79
CA GLU A 646 -6.85 -23.26 -1.89
C GLU A 646 -6.66 -22.83 -0.42
N VAL A 647 -5.70 -21.94 -0.14
CA VAL A 647 -5.51 -21.38 1.21
C VAL A 647 -6.77 -20.70 1.71
N LYS A 648 -7.42 -19.89 0.86
CA LYS A 648 -8.63 -19.16 1.23
C LYS A 648 -9.83 -20.07 1.46
N ASP A 649 -10.02 -21.06 0.60
CA ASP A 649 -11.11 -22.03 0.72
C ASP A 649 -10.95 -22.84 2.00
N TRP A 650 -9.72 -23.29 2.30
CA TRP A 650 -9.41 -23.99 3.54
C TRP A 650 -9.66 -23.10 4.78
N LEU A 651 -9.19 -21.85 4.76
CA LEU A 651 -9.42 -20.90 5.85
C LEU A 651 -10.90 -20.62 6.08
N ALA A 652 -11.68 -20.44 5.01
CA ALA A 652 -13.11 -20.16 5.12
C ALA A 652 -13.92 -21.36 5.66
N THR A 653 -13.53 -22.57 5.28
CA THR A 653 -14.31 -23.80 5.57
C THR A 653 -13.82 -24.53 6.82
N GLU A 654 -12.55 -24.95 6.83
CA GLU A 654 -11.95 -25.72 7.92
C GLU A 654 -11.43 -24.80 9.02
N GLY A 655 -10.69 -23.74 8.64
CA GLY A 655 -10.12 -22.79 9.58
C GLY A 655 -11.15 -21.88 10.26
N ARG A 656 -12.35 -21.72 9.65
CA ARG A 656 -13.39 -20.76 10.07
C ARG A 656 -12.85 -19.34 10.27
N VAL A 657 -11.83 -18.98 9.50
CA VAL A 657 -11.17 -17.67 9.51
C VAL A 657 -11.81 -16.78 8.44
N PRO A 658 -12.26 -15.56 8.78
CA PRO A 658 -12.78 -14.61 7.81
C PRO A 658 -11.72 -14.26 6.76
N VAL A 659 -12.00 -14.53 5.50
CA VAL A 659 -11.13 -14.21 4.36
C VAL A 659 -11.93 -13.52 3.25
N ARG A 660 -11.25 -12.75 2.39
CA ARG A 660 -11.90 -12.23 1.18
C ARG A 660 -12.12 -13.37 0.18
N ALA A 661 -13.37 -13.57 -0.24
CA ALA A 661 -13.74 -14.54 -1.26
C ALA A 661 -13.02 -14.28 -2.61
N VAL A 662 -12.70 -15.36 -3.32
CA VAL A 662 -12.11 -15.30 -4.67
C VAL A 662 -13.26 -15.14 -5.68
N GLY A 663 -13.20 -14.11 -6.54
CA GLY A 663 -14.19 -13.89 -7.62
C GLY A 663 -15.56 -13.37 -7.13
N GLY A 664 -15.65 -12.08 -6.78
CA GLY A 664 -16.85 -11.50 -6.19
C GLY A 664 -17.53 -10.45 -7.07
N VAL A 665 -18.37 -10.87 -8.03
CA VAL A 665 -19.65 -10.23 -8.39
C VAL A 665 -20.55 -11.31 -9.02
N GLY A 666 -21.67 -11.65 -8.38
CA GLY A 666 -22.67 -12.57 -8.93
C GLY A 666 -23.62 -11.84 -9.87
N GLY A 667 -23.63 -12.23 -11.15
CA GLY A 667 -24.44 -11.65 -12.22
C GLY A 667 -23.55 -11.15 -13.35
N GLU A 668 -23.55 -11.88 -14.47
CA GLU A 668 -22.69 -11.68 -15.65
C GLU A 668 -21.34 -11.05 -15.29
N GLY A 669 -20.45 -11.88 -14.75
CA GLY A 669 -19.10 -11.45 -14.42
C GLY A 669 -18.54 -10.64 -15.58
N VAL A 670 -18.04 -9.43 -15.29
CA VAL A 670 -17.08 -8.80 -16.18
C VAL A 670 -16.01 -9.87 -16.37
N PRO A 671 -15.85 -10.45 -17.56
CA PRO A 671 -14.77 -11.36 -17.78
C PRO A 671 -13.53 -10.50 -17.55
N VAL A 672 -12.77 -10.81 -16.52
CA VAL A 672 -11.32 -10.60 -16.58
C VAL A 672 -10.77 -11.72 -17.48
N GLY A 673 -11.38 -11.85 -18.66
CA GLY A 673 -11.05 -12.79 -19.70
C GLY A 673 -10.17 -12.03 -20.67
N GLU A 674 -8.94 -12.51 -20.79
CA GLU A 674 -8.07 -12.24 -21.94
C GLU A 674 -7.87 -10.75 -22.25
N VAL A 675 -7.23 -10.03 -21.32
CA VAL A 675 -6.30 -8.98 -21.76
C VAL A 675 -5.20 -9.74 -22.49
N GLY A 676 -5.24 -9.73 -23.82
CA GLY A 676 -4.41 -10.54 -24.72
C GLY A 676 -2.99 -10.76 -24.20
N VAL A 677 -2.63 -12.04 -24.14
CA VAL A 677 -1.30 -12.55 -23.75
C VAL A 677 -0.20 -11.90 -24.58
#